data_AF-A0A7X1E2Y1-F1
#
_entry.id   AF-A0A7X1E2Y1-F1
#
_cell.length_a   1.000
_cell.length_b   1.000
_cell.length_c   1.000
_cell.angle_alpha   90.00
_cell.angle_beta   90.00
_cell.angle_gamma   90.00
#
_symmetry.space_group_name_H-M   'P 1'
#
loop_
_entity.id
_entity.type
_entity.pdbx_description
1 polymer ?
#
loop_
_entity_poly.entity_id
_entity_poly.type
_entity_poly.pdbx_seq_one_letter_code
_entity_poly.pdbx_strand_id
1 'polypeptide(L)'
;MRNSPASHWLGITLAAVSSLGVPSLVLGHGSVGDPISRPYRIFLENPENPKSEVSAAAIATAGTQAFYDWHEVSLLVPNYNGSDLAPYRAMIPDGTLAGAGRDKYAGLNLTRSDWPATPVNAGTYPVVYDAHVPHDPSYFLAFLTKEGWSPDQPLKWDDLVPLEGPENYVRDGNLYRFDVELPQRTGHHVLYVIWQRIDPAGEVFFSASDVDFGDGTGYGNPADGSGRYPEFDLEFGDGELNADVTFAVQSDWGSGFTGQATVTNTGDFPINDWAVEFTIGHEISSVWGGTIVQSEGLTYTVQNADWNRDIPVGESVTFGFNAEPGGIDHLHAHIASISLGGEVTPTPTPDPDPDPTPDPDPDPDPTPDPDPDPTPDPDPDPTPDPDPVDQGDITIDFQIVDDWGSGYTAAVTLTNNGTANVEDWTLSFDLGVDLTNFWNADGGTRAGDTLTFSNASWNGTIAPGNSVNFGFQASSSDDTTAENFVFNGQSSENPNPDPDPDPTPDPDPDPTPDPDPDPTPDPDPTPTGSLEVAVGSSWNSGFSAEASLIAPQNLTGWEVTFDFPYGIGSIWNAEIVSQTGNTYTVRSKSYNAAVPAGGTISFGFNAASGGPLAGETLYPQNVSLNGSPVEGGNNPDPDPDPDPDPTLPDPTPDPEPAEYGDGKQQTGDYNYAEAMQKSLFFYDAQRSGDLPEDFRVSWRGDSAVNDGSDVGLDLSGGFYDAGDHVKFALPGAFSFTLLGWSAADQRNSWIETGQLDELLDLIEWQADYLMRSHIQDSNGETLEFYGQVGNGSMDHSYWGPPEGMNMNRPAYKVSRSQPGTEVAAESAASLAAASLAFRPDDPAYADELLEHAASLYRFADNYRGTYVNAIPDARNYYNSHSGYEDELVWGALWMYRATGDTAYLDKAEDYFADYLEGGFQGSSSGGFRWTMNWDDKSYGTVVLLAALTGDSKYQEYAEKWLDYWSVGYNGQRVQYSPGGQAYLDQWGSLRYSANTAFLALWYADQVGDHGSRYFDLGESQIDYALGDNPQGRSYVVGFGNNPPINPHHRAAHGSTTNNIGVPYNNRNILYGALVGGPGQANDGASYQDDRSDYRANEVALDYNAGYTAALALLYEIYGGQVLANFPAE
;
A
#
# COMPACT_ATOMS: atom_id res chain seq x y z
N MET A 1 54.32 -28.97 58.74
CA MET A 1 54.87 -27.76 59.38
C MET A 1 53.72 -26.80 59.61
N ARG A 2 53.58 -26.31 60.85
CA ARG A 2 52.90 -25.08 61.33
C ARG A 2 51.65 -24.51 60.62
N ASN A 3 50.54 -24.59 61.37
CA ASN A 3 49.55 -23.53 61.69
C ASN A 3 48.31 -23.29 60.78
N SER A 4 47.15 -23.76 61.31
CA SER A 4 45.82 -23.10 61.33
C SER A 4 45.84 -21.83 62.24
N PRO A 5 44.77 -21.00 62.45
CA PRO A 5 43.29 -21.24 62.33
C PRO A 5 42.51 -20.19 61.47
N ALA A 6 41.27 -20.45 61.00
CA ALA A 6 39.93 -20.24 61.65
C ALA A 6 39.74 -18.84 62.31
N SER A 7 38.58 -18.16 62.27
CA SER A 7 37.18 -18.50 61.89
C SER A 7 36.51 -17.23 61.28
N HIS A 8 35.22 -17.06 60.98
CA HIS A 8 33.90 -17.74 61.15
C HIS A 8 32.97 -17.17 60.03
N TRP A 9 31.69 -17.52 59.79
CA TRP A 9 30.69 -18.39 60.46
C TRP A 9 29.92 -19.20 59.37
N LEU A 10 28.58 -19.30 59.42
CA LEU A 10 27.67 -19.77 58.36
C LEU A 10 26.31 -19.06 58.53
N GLY A 11 25.63 -18.69 57.44
CA GLY A 11 24.29 -18.10 57.47
C GLY A 11 23.58 -18.31 56.13
N ILE A 12 22.33 -18.78 56.16
CA ILE A 12 21.54 -19.13 54.98
C ILE A 12 20.76 -17.89 54.52
N THR A 13 20.81 -17.57 53.22
CA THR A 13 19.91 -16.58 52.61
C THR A 13 19.42 -17.09 51.26
N LEU A 14 18.13 -16.89 50.97
CA LEU A 14 17.51 -17.14 49.67
C LEU A 14 18.21 -16.35 48.57
N ALA A 15 18.34 -16.95 47.39
CA ALA A 15 18.68 -16.22 46.17
C ALA A 15 17.42 -15.50 45.66
N ALA A 16 17.28 -14.22 45.98
CA ALA A 16 16.34 -13.35 45.29
C ALA A 16 16.92 -12.98 43.92
N VAL A 17 16.16 -13.23 42.86
CA VAL A 17 16.49 -12.77 41.50
C VAL A 17 16.38 -11.25 41.50
N SER A 18 17.51 -10.55 41.41
CA SER A 18 17.53 -9.11 41.15
C SER A 18 17.28 -8.90 39.67
N SER A 19 16.09 -8.45 39.30
CA SER A 19 15.85 -7.87 37.98
C SER A 19 16.76 -6.66 37.81
N LEU A 20 17.80 -6.79 36.99
CA LEU A 20 18.48 -5.63 36.44
C LEU A 20 17.48 -4.98 35.48
N GLY A 21 16.83 -3.92 35.94
CA GLY A 21 16.05 -3.06 35.06
C GLY A 21 16.95 -2.57 33.95
N VAL A 22 16.59 -2.89 32.70
CA VAL A 22 17.14 -2.20 31.54
C VAL A 22 16.77 -0.73 31.74
N PRO A 23 17.72 0.23 31.65
CA PRO A 23 17.35 1.63 31.67
C PRO A 23 16.44 1.87 30.46
N SER A 24 15.19 2.24 30.74
CA SER A 24 14.27 2.75 29.73
C SER A 24 14.96 3.91 29.03
N LEU A 25 15.08 3.83 27.71
CA LEU A 25 15.47 4.97 26.88
C LEU A 25 14.44 6.07 27.13
N VAL A 26 14.88 7.13 27.83
CA VAL A 26 14.12 8.37 27.91
C VAL A 26 14.34 9.07 26.57
N LEU A 27 13.27 9.19 25.80
CA LEU A 27 13.26 9.87 24.51
C LEU A 27 13.60 11.36 24.72
N GLY A 28 14.23 12.02 23.74
CA GLY A 28 14.41 13.47 23.77
C GLY A 28 13.10 14.21 23.50
N HIS A 29 13.05 15.52 23.74
CA HIS A 29 11.81 16.29 23.68
C HIS A 29 11.87 17.62 22.91
N GLY A 30 12.99 18.04 22.30
CA GLY A 30 12.96 19.14 21.30
C GLY A 30 14.19 20.05 21.19
N SER A 31 14.09 21.05 20.31
CA SER A 31 15.06 22.16 20.17
C SER A 31 14.46 23.37 19.41
N VAL A 32 15.11 24.54 19.45
CA VAL A 32 14.71 25.71 18.63
C VAL A 32 14.93 25.42 17.14
N GLY A 33 13.90 25.65 16.32
CA GLY A 33 14.00 25.60 14.85
C GLY A 33 13.93 26.96 14.16
N ASP A 34 13.41 28.01 14.81
CA ASP A 34 13.57 29.39 14.35
C ASP A 34 13.93 30.32 15.54
N PRO A 35 15.10 31.00 15.51
CA PRO A 35 16.18 30.82 14.54
C PRO A 35 16.83 29.45 14.72
N ILE A 36 17.09 28.74 13.62
CA ILE A 36 17.49 27.33 13.65
C ILE A 36 18.72 27.05 14.53
N SER A 37 18.56 26.10 15.44
CA SER A 37 19.62 25.70 16.37
C SER A 37 20.68 24.79 15.72
N ARG A 38 21.89 24.83 16.28
CA ARG A 38 23.01 23.98 15.85
C ARG A 38 22.70 22.48 15.79
N PRO A 39 22.13 21.81 16.83
CA PRO A 39 21.85 20.37 16.76
C PRO A 39 20.85 20.02 15.66
N TYR A 40 19.79 20.80 15.50
CA TYR A 40 18.76 20.56 14.51
C TYR A 40 19.27 20.80 13.07
N ARG A 41 20.09 21.84 12.86
CA ARG A 41 20.77 22.06 11.56
C ARG A 41 21.65 20.88 11.14
N ILE A 42 22.41 20.30 12.08
CA ILE A 42 23.30 19.16 11.78
C ILE A 42 22.49 17.89 11.45
N PHE A 43 21.33 17.72 12.08
CA PHE A 43 20.35 16.67 11.73
C PHE A 43 19.84 16.84 10.29
N LEU A 44 19.35 18.02 9.92
CA LEU A 44 18.84 18.33 8.58
C LEU A 44 19.92 18.26 7.48
N GLU A 45 21.20 18.44 7.83
CA GLU A 45 22.33 18.22 6.92
C GLU A 45 22.68 16.74 6.68
N ASN A 46 21.97 15.80 7.31
CA ASN A 46 22.27 14.36 7.43
C ASN A 46 23.60 14.08 8.18
N PRO A 47 23.56 13.58 9.43
CA PRO A 47 24.76 13.30 10.21
C PRO A 47 25.77 12.33 9.57
N GLU A 48 25.34 11.40 8.72
CA GLU A 48 26.25 10.46 8.04
C GLU A 48 26.87 11.05 6.75
N ASN A 49 26.31 12.14 6.21
CA ASN A 49 26.85 12.85 5.04
C ASN A 49 26.68 14.38 5.16
N PRO A 50 27.31 15.01 6.18
CA PRO A 50 27.08 16.42 6.51
C PRO A 50 27.55 17.36 5.40
N LYS A 51 26.66 18.28 5.00
CA LYS A 51 26.89 19.21 3.88
C LYS A 51 27.89 20.32 4.21
N SER A 52 27.94 20.81 5.45
CA SER A 52 28.86 21.89 5.86
C SER A 52 30.11 21.40 6.60
N GLU A 53 31.22 22.15 6.47
CA GLU A 53 32.47 21.85 7.18
C GLU A 53 32.34 21.96 8.71
N VAL A 54 31.40 22.77 9.20
CA VAL A 54 31.13 22.95 10.63
C VAL A 54 30.36 21.75 11.20
N SER A 55 29.33 21.27 10.50
CA SER A 55 28.62 20.03 10.84
C SER A 55 29.57 18.84 10.83
N ALA A 56 30.38 18.68 9.77
CA ALA A 56 31.38 17.62 9.68
C ALA A 56 32.39 17.66 10.85
N ALA A 57 32.78 18.85 11.34
CA ALA A 57 33.67 18.98 12.48
C ALA A 57 32.97 18.71 13.83
N ALA A 58 31.70 19.09 13.98
CA ALA A 58 30.90 18.76 15.15
C ALA A 58 30.70 17.24 15.26
N ILE A 59 30.36 16.58 14.15
CA ILE A 59 30.26 15.12 14.00
C ILE A 59 31.59 14.43 14.28
N ALA A 60 32.71 14.94 13.76
CA ALA A 60 34.04 14.41 14.07
C ALA A 60 34.44 14.54 15.56
N THR A 61 33.73 15.39 16.33
CA THR A 61 33.97 15.62 17.77
C THR A 61 33.04 14.81 18.66
N ALA A 62 31.78 14.60 18.25
CA ALA A 62 30.71 14.01 19.06
C ALA A 62 30.14 12.66 18.54
N GLY A 63 30.47 12.27 17.31
CA GLY A 63 29.84 11.16 16.60
C GLY A 63 28.50 11.53 15.97
N THR A 64 28.00 10.71 15.04
CA THR A 64 26.75 10.97 14.30
C THR A 64 25.51 10.83 15.17
N GLN A 65 25.50 9.85 16.09
CA GLN A 65 24.40 9.60 17.03
C GLN A 65 23.99 10.86 17.84
N ALA A 66 24.94 11.71 18.22
CA ALA A 66 24.65 12.95 18.95
C ALA A 66 23.79 13.95 18.13
N PHE A 67 23.67 13.77 16.83
CA PHE A 67 22.88 14.63 15.95
C PHE A 67 21.67 13.90 15.34
N TYR A 68 21.58 12.58 15.47
CA TYR A 68 20.29 11.90 15.41
C TYR A 68 19.47 12.18 16.68
N ASP A 69 20.13 12.26 17.83
CA ASP A 69 19.53 12.61 19.12
C ASP A 69 19.45 14.14 19.32
N TRP A 70 19.21 14.91 18.25
CA TRP A 70 19.23 16.37 18.22
C TRP A 70 18.24 17.02 19.21
N HIS A 71 17.15 16.31 19.51
CA HIS A 71 16.06 16.67 20.41
C HIS A 71 16.37 16.34 21.89
N GLU A 72 17.58 15.84 22.21
CA GLU A 72 17.97 15.37 23.55
C GLU A 72 19.18 16.13 24.15
N VAL A 73 19.38 17.40 23.78
CA VAL A 73 20.38 18.29 24.41
C VAL A 73 19.87 18.72 25.79
N SER A 74 19.87 17.79 26.75
CA SER A 74 19.17 17.92 28.04
C SER A 74 20.04 17.64 29.28
N LEU A 75 19.57 18.08 30.46
CA LEU A 75 20.08 17.74 31.79
C LEU A 75 18.92 17.57 32.80
N LEU A 76 19.21 16.99 33.97
CA LEU A 76 18.37 17.08 35.16
C LEU A 76 18.94 18.15 36.11
N VAL A 77 18.27 19.29 36.26
CA VAL A 77 18.72 20.43 37.09
C VAL A 77 17.86 20.51 38.37
N PRO A 78 18.34 20.04 39.53
CA PRO A 78 17.56 20.06 40.76
C PRO A 78 17.49 21.48 41.35
N ASN A 79 16.31 21.86 41.86
CA ASN A 79 16.01 23.21 42.36
C ASN A 79 16.14 24.30 41.28
N TYR A 80 15.71 23.98 40.05
CA TYR A 80 15.55 24.97 38.98
C TYR A 80 14.67 26.14 39.43
N ASN A 81 14.92 27.33 38.88
CA ASN A 81 14.16 28.54 39.18
C ASN A 81 14.29 29.53 38.01
N GLY A 82 13.17 29.94 37.41
CA GLY A 82 13.17 30.91 36.29
C GLY A 82 13.75 32.28 36.65
N SER A 83 13.85 32.60 37.94
CA SER A 83 14.42 33.85 38.46
C SER A 83 15.87 33.75 38.96
N ASP A 84 16.48 32.56 38.99
CA ASP A 84 17.88 32.37 39.43
C ASP A 84 18.62 31.36 38.54
N LEU A 85 19.69 31.82 37.87
CA LEU A 85 20.52 30.99 37.01
C LEU A 85 21.59 30.17 37.75
N ALA A 86 21.74 30.32 39.07
CA ALA A 86 22.72 29.57 39.84
C ALA A 86 22.65 28.03 39.68
N PRO A 87 21.46 27.38 39.59
CA PRO A 87 21.36 25.93 39.35
C PRO A 87 21.96 25.52 38.00
N TYR A 88 21.61 26.22 36.91
CA TYR A 88 22.13 25.94 35.56
C TYR A 88 23.64 26.19 35.48
N ARG A 89 24.10 27.33 36.01
CA ARG A 89 25.53 27.70 36.07
C ARG A 89 26.38 26.72 36.90
N ALA A 90 25.78 26.02 37.86
CA ALA A 90 26.48 25.00 38.64
C ALA A 90 26.70 23.68 37.87
N MET A 91 25.87 23.40 36.87
CA MET A 91 25.93 22.16 36.08
C MET A 91 26.61 22.33 34.71
N ILE A 92 26.55 23.52 34.10
CA ILE A 92 27.06 23.79 32.76
C ILE A 92 28.28 24.73 32.85
N PRO A 93 29.52 24.22 32.71
CA PRO A 93 30.72 25.05 32.69
C PRO A 93 30.78 26.03 31.51
N ASP A 94 31.39 27.19 31.74
CA ASP A 94 31.78 28.13 30.68
C ASP A 94 32.53 27.43 29.54
N GLY A 95 32.13 27.73 28.30
CA GLY A 95 32.64 27.08 27.08
C GLY A 95 31.95 25.76 26.71
N THR A 96 30.94 25.31 27.47
CA THR A 96 30.20 24.07 27.19
C THR A 96 28.68 24.24 27.05
N LEU A 97 28.21 25.49 26.95
CA LEU A 97 26.78 25.85 26.98
C LEU A 97 25.99 25.23 25.83
N ALA A 98 26.48 25.30 24.59
CA ALA A 98 25.77 24.80 23.42
C ALA A 98 25.55 23.28 23.44
N GLY A 99 26.39 22.52 24.14
CA GLY A 99 26.22 21.08 24.40
C GLY A 99 25.77 20.75 25.84
N ALA A 100 25.21 21.71 26.58
CA ALA A 100 24.72 21.55 27.95
C ALA A 100 25.71 20.87 28.92
N GLY A 101 27.02 21.10 28.77
CA GLY A 101 28.05 20.46 29.60
C GLY A 101 28.22 18.94 29.41
N ARG A 102 27.54 18.31 28.43
CA ARG A 102 27.59 16.87 28.17
C ARG A 102 28.61 16.53 27.08
N ASP A 103 29.49 15.57 27.37
CA ASP A 103 30.48 15.06 26.40
C ASP A 103 29.84 14.55 25.09
N LYS A 104 28.62 13.97 25.17
CA LYS A 104 27.83 13.54 24.01
C LYS A 104 27.65 14.66 22.98
N TYR A 105 27.47 15.91 23.42
CA TYR A 105 27.20 17.06 22.55
C TYR A 105 28.41 18.00 22.43
N ALA A 106 29.63 17.51 22.69
CA ALA A 106 30.85 18.32 22.68
C ALA A 106 31.10 19.05 21.34
N GLY A 107 30.62 18.49 20.22
CA GLY A 107 30.72 19.10 18.88
C GLY A 107 29.95 20.43 18.74
N LEU A 108 28.87 20.65 19.51
CA LEU A 108 28.13 21.91 19.50
C LEU A 108 28.93 23.08 20.11
N ASN A 109 29.95 22.77 20.92
CA ASN A 109 30.78 23.74 21.64
C ASN A 109 32.00 24.24 20.84
N LEU A 110 32.14 23.84 19.56
CA LEU A 110 33.27 24.24 18.74
C LEU A 110 33.26 25.76 18.46
N THR A 111 34.39 26.41 18.76
CA THR A 111 34.65 27.83 18.48
C THR A 111 35.06 27.99 17.02
N ARG A 112 34.12 28.42 16.19
CA ARG A 112 34.24 28.44 14.72
C ARG A 112 33.40 29.58 14.15
N SER A 113 33.99 30.39 13.28
CA SER A 113 33.32 31.53 12.62
C SER A 113 32.42 31.13 11.44
N ASP A 114 32.39 29.86 11.07
CA ASP A 114 31.60 29.32 9.96
C ASP A 114 30.35 28.52 10.39
N TRP A 115 29.88 28.71 11.63
CA TRP A 115 28.50 28.33 11.99
C TRP A 115 27.51 29.17 11.18
N PRO A 116 26.60 28.57 10.37
CA PRO A 116 25.59 29.35 9.64
C PRO A 116 24.65 30.07 10.61
N ALA A 117 24.49 31.37 10.41
CA ALA A 117 23.73 32.25 11.28
C ALA A 117 22.48 32.80 10.57
N THR A 118 21.35 32.86 11.26
CA THR A 118 20.11 33.48 10.75
C THR A 118 20.25 35.00 10.73
N PRO A 119 20.02 35.70 9.61
CA PRO A 119 20.03 37.17 9.58
C PRO A 119 18.93 37.76 10.45
N VAL A 120 19.26 38.71 11.33
CA VAL A 120 18.32 39.34 12.28
C VAL A 120 18.64 40.83 12.51
N ASN A 121 17.79 41.52 13.25
CA ASN A 121 17.95 42.92 13.65
C ASN A 121 17.51 43.15 15.08
N ALA A 122 17.78 44.37 15.55
CA ALA A 122 17.20 44.86 16.79
C ALA A 122 15.69 45.04 16.66
N GLY A 123 14.96 44.72 17.73
CA GLY A 123 13.50 44.71 17.77
C GLY A 123 12.96 43.31 18.09
N THR A 124 11.64 43.19 18.11
CA THR A 124 10.94 41.95 18.39
C THR A 124 11.28 40.88 17.35
N TYR A 125 11.50 39.65 17.79
CA TYR A 125 11.75 38.48 16.96
C TYR A 125 10.94 37.29 17.49
N PRO A 126 10.14 36.60 16.65
CA PRO A 126 9.38 35.43 17.07
C PRO A 126 10.30 34.22 17.15
N VAL A 127 10.39 33.59 18.32
CA VAL A 127 11.15 32.34 18.51
C VAL A 127 10.17 31.18 18.50
N VAL A 128 10.54 30.12 17.78
CA VAL A 128 9.75 28.90 17.71
C VAL A 128 10.59 27.67 18.04
N TYR A 129 10.09 26.92 19.02
CA TYR A 129 10.71 25.75 19.59
C TYR A 129 9.90 24.50 19.20
N ASP A 130 10.54 23.58 18.49
CA ASP A 130 9.97 22.28 18.13
C ASP A 130 10.12 21.34 19.33
N ALA A 131 8.99 20.98 19.95
CA ALA A 131 8.94 20.01 21.03
C ALA A 131 8.27 18.72 20.56
N HIS A 132 9.09 17.78 20.06
CA HIS A 132 8.67 16.46 19.57
C HIS A 132 7.71 15.72 20.55
N VAL A 133 7.87 15.94 21.85
CA VAL A 133 6.86 15.62 22.87
C VAL A 133 6.76 16.83 23.82
N PRO A 134 5.67 17.62 23.78
CA PRO A 134 5.51 18.81 24.62
C PRO A 134 5.20 18.45 26.08
N HIS A 135 5.52 19.37 27.00
CA HIS A 135 5.34 19.22 28.45
C HIS A 135 4.88 20.53 29.08
N ASP A 136 3.72 20.47 29.74
CA ASP A 136 3.20 21.55 30.57
C ASP A 136 2.78 20.97 31.94
N PRO A 137 3.05 21.66 33.07
CA PRO A 137 3.63 23.00 33.16
C PRO A 137 5.15 23.04 32.85
N SER A 138 5.58 24.07 32.12
CA SER A 138 6.99 24.36 31.82
C SER A 138 7.26 25.87 31.84
N TYR A 139 8.51 26.29 31.60
CA TYR A 139 8.82 27.69 31.27
C TYR A 139 10.03 27.80 30.35
N PHE A 140 10.10 28.90 29.61
CA PHE A 140 11.23 29.26 28.76
C PHE A 140 12.08 30.38 29.37
N LEU A 141 13.39 30.35 29.08
CA LEU A 141 14.31 31.47 29.28
C LEU A 141 15.11 31.67 27.99
N ALA A 142 15.28 32.90 27.53
CA ALA A 142 16.10 33.22 26.35
C ALA A 142 17.18 34.26 26.68
N PHE A 143 18.32 34.12 26.03
CA PHE A 143 19.49 34.97 26.22
C PHE A 143 20.17 35.28 24.89
N LEU A 144 20.65 36.51 24.73
CA LEU A 144 21.52 36.88 23.60
C LEU A 144 22.93 37.21 24.09
N THR A 145 23.94 36.87 23.31
CA THR A 145 25.32 37.36 23.57
C THR A 145 25.43 38.90 23.56
N LYS A 146 26.43 39.43 24.28
CA LYS A 146 26.75 40.86 24.38
C LYS A 146 27.40 41.40 23.11
N GLU A 147 27.23 42.70 22.88
CA GLU A 147 27.88 43.44 21.79
C GLU A 147 29.40 43.24 21.81
N GLY A 148 29.98 42.91 20.66
CA GLY A 148 31.41 42.61 20.54
C GLY A 148 31.83 41.21 21.01
N TRP A 149 30.88 40.30 21.26
CA TRP A 149 31.14 38.87 21.26
C TRP A 149 31.51 38.39 19.84
N SER A 150 32.10 37.19 19.72
CA SER A 150 32.53 36.59 18.45
C SER A 150 32.52 35.07 18.57
N PRO A 151 32.14 34.32 17.52
CA PRO A 151 32.09 32.86 17.53
C PRO A 151 33.48 32.18 17.58
N ASP A 152 34.57 32.93 17.42
CA ASP A 152 35.95 32.44 17.55
C ASP A 152 36.39 32.23 19.02
N GLN A 153 35.53 32.49 20.01
CA GLN A 153 35.80 32.26 21.43
C GLN A 153 34.73 31.38 22.10
N PRO A 154 35.06 30.63 23.18
CA PRO A 154 34.07 29.79 23.85
C PRO A 154 32.97 30.64 24.49
N LEU A 155 31.71 30.26 24.25
CA LEU A 155 30.52 30.90 24.82
C LEU A 155 30.46 30.70 26.34
N LYS A 156 30.26 31.78 27.10
CA LYS A 156 30.21 31.78 28.56
C LYS A 156 28.91 32.33 29.09
N TRP A 157 28.56 31.96 30.32
CA TRP A 157 27.41 32.53 31.01
C TRP A 157 27.52 34.05 31.24
N ASP A 158 28.75 34.56 31.34
CA ASP A 158 29.00 36.00 31.47
C ASP A 158 29.06 36.73 30.12
N ASP A 159 28.96 36.03 28.98
CA ASP A 159 28.79 36.64 27.65
C ASP A 159 27.31 36.93 27.34
N LEU A 160 26.38 36.27 28.04
CA LEU A 160 24.94 36.33 27.82
C LEU A 160 24.28 37.52 28.56
N VAL A 161 23.18 38.04 27.99
CA VAL A 161 22.18 38.89 28.65
C VAL A 161 20.78 38.27 28.47
N PRO A 162 19.91 38.32 29.49
CA PRO A 162 18.53 37.83 29.36
C PRO A 162 17.75 38.70 28.38
N LEU A 163 16.78 38.08 27.71
CA LEU A 163 15.75 38.73 26.91
C LEU A 163 14.41 38.68 27.66
N GLU A 164 13.58 39.71 27.46
CA GLU A 164 12.18 39.74 27.92
C GLU A 164 11.29 39.11 26.84
N GLY A 165 10.18 38.46 27.24
CA GLY A 165 9.21 37.86 26.31
C GLY A 165 8.95 36.35 26.46
N PRO A 166 9.95 35.46 26.66
CA PRO A 166 9.77 34.00 26.73
C PRO A 166 8.78 33.49 27.78
N GLU A 167 8.54 34.28 28.83
CA GLU A 167 7.53 33.98 29.84
C GLU A 167 6.08 34.01 29.33
N ASN A 168 5.83 34.52 28.12
CA ASN A 168 4.52 34.66 27.49
C ASN A 168 4.31 33.63 26.36
N TYR A 169 4.92 32.45 26.47
CA TYR A 169 4.86 31.43 25.43
C TYR A 169 3.44 30.92 25.16
N VAL A 170 3.15 30.67 23.89
CA VAL A 170 1.93 30.01 23.41
C VAL A 170 2.31 28.62 22.91
N ARG A 171 1.54 27.60 23.31
CA ARG A 171 1.67 26.25 22.76
C ARG A 171 0.71 26.07 21.59
N ASP A 172 1.22 25.50 20.50
CA ASP A 172 0.51 25.26 19.26
C ASP A 172 0.90 23.86 18.75
N GLY A 173 0.06 22.86 19.01
CA GLY A 173 0.39 21.45 18.76
C GLY A 173 1.65 20.99 19.51
N ASN A 174 2.71 20.68 18.75
CA ASN A 174 4.04 20.31 19.26
C ASN A 174 5.02 21.49 19.31
N LEU A 175 4.59 22.70 18.95
CA LEU A 175 5.41 23.90 18.92
C LEU A 175 5.16 24.77 20.15
N TYR A 176 6.23 25.41 20.64
CA TYR A 176 6.15 26.52 21.57
C TYR A 176 6.63 27.80 20.88
N ARG A 177 5.80 28.83 20.90
CA ARG A 177 6.01 30.12 20.20
C ARG A 177 6.09 31.24 21.22
N PHE A 178 7.13 32.07 21.17
CA PHE A 178 7.27 33.24 22.03
C PHE A 178 8.11 34.33 21.38
N ASP A 179 7.72 35.58 21.54
CA ASP A 179 8.54 36.71 21.09
C ASP A 179 9.71 36.96 22.04
N VAL A 180 10.82 37.46 21.50
CA VAL A 180 11.94 38.03 22.26
C VAL A 180 12.31 39.40 21.72
N GLU A 181 12.62 40.35 22.61
CA GLU A 181 13.09 41.68 22.19
C GLU A 181 14.61 41.68 21.97
N LEU A 182 15.06 41.58 20.71
CA LEU A 182 16.48 41.58 20.37
C LEU A 182 17.07 42.99 20.55
N PRO A 183 18.07 43.18 21.44
CA PRO A 183 18.73 44.47 21.59
C PRO A 183 19.64 44.79 20.40
N GLN A 184 19.95 46.07 20.18
CA GLN A 184 20.90 46.49 19.13
C GLN A 184 22.25 45.76 19.24
N ARG A 185 22.69 45.20 18.11
CA ARG A 185 23.96 44.47 17.93
C ARG A 185 24.58 44.73 16.57
N THR A 186 25.81 44.26 16.38
CA THR A 186 26.48 44.16 15.07
C THR A 186 27.22 42.81 14.90
N GLY A 187 27.10 42.19 13.73
CA GLY A 187 27.73 40.90 13.40
C GLY A 187 27.12 39.69 14.10
N HIS A 188 27.92 38.63 14.15
CA HIS A 188 27.54 37.29 14.59
C HIS A 188 27.39 37.17 16.12
N HIS A 189 26.20 36.74 16.54
CA HIS A 189 25.79 36.49 17.91
C HIS A 189 25.16 35.09 18.07
N VAL A 190 24.99 34.64 19.31
CA VAL A 190 24.21 33.43 19.65
C VAL A 190 23.00 33.81 20.50
N LEU A 191 21.84 33.31 20.08
CA LEU A 191 20.62 33.17 20.89
C LEU A 191 20.69 31.82 21.63
N TYR A 192 20.52 31.84 22.94
CA TYR A 192 20.57 30.66 23.79
C TYR A 192 19.25 30.52 24.55
N VAL A 193 18.56 29.40 24.35
CA VAL A 193 17.22 29.12 24.89
C VAL A 193 17.27 27.93 25.84
N ILE A 194 16.54 28.03 26.94
CA ILE A 194 16.36 27.00 27.96
C ILE A 194 14.87 26.69 28.05
N TRP A 195 14.47 25.43 27.89
CA TRP A 195 13.12 24.95 28.16
C TRP A 195 13.12 24.06 29.39
N GLN A 196 12.55 24.53 30.50
CA GLN A 196 12.52 23.83 31.78
C GLN A 196 11.14 23.22 32.02
N ARG A 197 11.06 21.90 32.14
CA ARG A 197 9.86 21.21 32.63
C ARG A 197 9.69 21.48 34.12
N ILE A 198 8.46 21.76 34.57
CA ILE A 198 8.12 21.91 35.98
C ILE A 198 7.64 20.56 36.52
N ASP A 199 8.59 19.66 36.76
CA ASP A 199 8.35 18.36 37.38
C ASP A 199 9.38 18.03 38.48
N PRO A 200 9.20 16.94 39.26
CA PRO A 200 10.15 16.54 40.30
C PRO A 200 11.49 15.99 39.79
N ALA A 201 11.61 15.64 38.50
CA ALA A 201 12.87 15.20 37.91
C ALA A 201 13.76 16.40 37.53
N GLY A 202 13.14 17.52 37.18
CA GLY A 202 13.82 18.77 36.81
C GLY A 202 14.52 18.69 35.46
N GLU A 203 13.93 17.95 34.52
CA GLU A 203 14.47 17.83 33.17
C GLU A 203 14.37 19.16 32.40
N VAL A 204 15.45 19.51 31.72
CA VAL A 204 15.61 20.77 31.00
C VAL A 204 16.37 20.55 29.71
N PHE A 205 15.95 21.25 28.66
CA PHE A 205 16.51 21.22 27.31
C PHE A 205 17.16 22.55 26.96
N PHE A 206 18.23 22.50 26.17
CA PHE A 206 19.06 23.67 25.82
C PHE A 206 19.25 23.76 24.32
N SER A 207 19.08 24.96 23.77
CA SER A 207 19.29 25.23 22.35
C SER A 207 20.22 26.42 22.16
N ALA A 208 21.13 26.33 21.20
CA ALA A 208 21.99 27.42 20.76
C ALA A 208 21.79 27.63 19.27
N SER A 209 21.39 28.85 18.90
CA SER A 209 21.14 29.28 17.52
C SER A 209 22.02 30.47 17.19
N ASP A 210 22.72 30.39 16.07
CA ASP A 210 23.58 31.48 15.58
C ASP A 210 22.74 32.50 14.80
N VAL A 211 22.98 33.78 15.04
CA VAL A 211 22.23 34.89 14.41
C VAL A 211 23.19 36.01 14.00
N ASP A 212 22.96 36.67 12.87
CA ASP A 212 23.82 37.75 12.35
C ASP A 212 23.07 39.07 12.20
N PHE A 213 23.55 40.11 12.89
CA PHE A 213 23.00 41.47 12.82
C PHE A 213 23.64 42.33 11.71
N GLY A 214 24.57 41.78 10.93
CA GLY A 214 25.26 42.47 9.85
C GLY A 214 26.00 43.72 10.35
N ASP A 215 25.83 44.85 9.66
CA ASP A 215 26.38 46.14 10.11
C ASP A 215 25.49 46.89 11.12
N GLY A 216 24.38 46.27 11.54
CA GLY A 216 23.38 46.84 12.44
C GLY A 216 22.41 47.83 11.78
N THR A 217 22.33 47.90 10.44
CA THR A 217 21.48 48.87 9.72
C THR A 217 20.31 48.29 8.91
N GLY A 218 20.14 46.96 8.80
CA GLY A 218 18.84 46.36 8.45
C GLY A 218 18.83 45.16 7.48
N TYR A 219 18.35 44.00 7.94
CA TYR A 219 17.79 42.91 7.11
C TYR A 219 16.25 42.82 7.14
N GLY A 220 15.58 43.41 8.14
CA GLY A 220 14.17 43.15 8.49
C GLY A 220 14.02 42.09 9.59
N ASN A 221 13.13 42.30 10.57
CA ASN A 221 12.66 41.24 11.47
C ASN A 221 11.21 40.89 11.09
N PRO A 222 10.77 39.62 11.17
CA PRO A 222 9.43 39.23 10.71
C PRO A 222 8.25 39.85 11.48
N ALA A 223 8.43 40.23 12.76
CA ALA A 223 7.32 40.66 13.61
C ALA A 223 6.93 42.13 13.40
N ASP A 224 5.76 42.38 12.79
CA ASP A 224 5.12 43.70 12.71
C ASP A 224 4.26 44.07 13.94
N GLY A 225 4.40 43.31 15.04
CA GLY A 225 3.67 43.54 16.29
C GLY A 225 2.19 43.15 16.26
N SER A 226 1.76 42.37 15.26
CA SER A 226 0.38 41.89 15.11
C SER A 226 0.03 40.65 15.95
N GLY A 227 1.00 40.03 16.63
CA GLY A 227 0.80 38.78 17.37
C GLY A 227 0.64 37.54 16.48
N ARG A 228 0.84 37.67 15.16
CA ARG A 228 1.05 36.54 14.27
C ARG A 228 2.51 36.10 14.36
N TYR A 229 2.75 34.98 15.02
CA TYR A 229 3.98 34.22 14.80
C TYR A 229 3.99 33.75 13.33
N PRO A 230 5.14 33.79 12.63
CA PRO A 230 5.27 33.10 11.35
C PRO A 230 4.92 31.62 11.56
N GLU A 231 4.19 31.02 10.63
CA GLU A 231 4.00 29.57 10.62
C GLU A 231 5.38 28.89 10.61
N PHE A 232 5.50 27.75 11.26
CA PHE A 232 6.81 27.11 11.45
C PHE A 232 7.12 26.24 10.24
N ASP A 233 7.14 26.93 9.11
CA ASP A 233 7.57 26.40 7.84
C ASP A 233 9.08 26.21 7.89
N LEU A 234 9.60 25.15 7.29
CA LEU A 234 11.05 24.93 7.17
C LEU A 234 11.66 25.77 6.03
N GLU A 235 11.05 26.92 5.76
CA GLU A 235 11.35 27.81 4.65
C GLU A 235 12.38 28.86 5.01
N PHE A 236 13.32 29.05 4.09
CA PHE A 236 14.31 30.11 4.18
C PHE A 236 13.69 31.47 3.81
N GLY A 237 12.93 32.05 4.73
CA GLY A 237 12.62 33.49 4.87
C GLY A 237 12.12 34.26 3.64
N ASP A 238 10.87 34.72 3.70
CA ASP A 238 10.31 35.70 2.77
C ASP A 238 10.93 37.11 3.00
N GLY A 239 11.41 37.75 1.93
CA GLY A 239 12.05 39.08 2.04
C GLY A 239 12.35 39.75 0.70
N GLU A 240 12.76 38.96 -0.29
CA GLU A 240 12.46 39.24 -1.70
C GLU A 240 11.81 37.99 -2.27
N LEU A 241 10.90 38.14 -3.25
CA LEU A 241 10.36 36.99 -3.96
C LEU A 241 11.51 36.28 -4.69
N ASN A 242 11.96 35.16 -4.13
CA ASN A 242 12.86 34.23 -4.79
C ASN A 242 12.18 33.50 -5.96
N ALA A 243 10.90 33.80 -6.26
CA ALA A 243 10.28 33.46 -7.53
C ALA A 243 9.35 34.55 -8.13
N ASP A 244 9.51 34.84 -9.43
CA ASP A 244 8.57 35.61 -10.24
C ASP A 244 7.46 34.69 -10.78
N VAL A 245 6.17 35.05 -10.58
CA VAL A 245 5.03 34.30 -11.16
C VAL A 245 4.26 35.14 -12.18
N THR A 246 3.99 34.55 -13.35
CA THR A 246 3.22 35.20 -14.42
C THR A 246 2.10 34.31 -14.95
N PHE A 247 0.98 34.91 -15.35
CA PHE A 247 -0.21 34.23 -15.83
C PHE A 247 -0.54 34.61 -17.28
N ALA A 248 -0.94 33.63 -18.09
CA ALA A 248 -1.32 33.82 -19.49
C ALA A 248 -2.56 32.99 -19.86
N VAL A 249 -3.43 33.51 -20.74
CA VAL A 249 -4.49 32.74 -21.39
C VAL A 249 -3.90 32.04 -22.61
N GLN A 250 -4.03 30.72 -22.68
CA GLN A 250 -3.56 29.91 -23.80
C GLN A 250 -4.66 29.68 -24.86
N SER A 251 -5.91 29.51 -24.41
CA SER A 251 -7.08 29.33 -25.28
C SER A 251 -8.34 29.78 -24.57
N ASP A 252 -9.31 30.35 -25.29
CA ASP A 252 -10.61 30.77 -24.76
C ASP A 252 -11.70 30.39 -25.78
N TRP A 253 -12.73 29.66 -25.33
CA TRP A 253 -13.85 29.19 -26.15
C TRP A 253 -15.19 29.84 -25.77
N GLY A 254 -15.17 30.91 -24.97
CA GLY A 254 -16.30 31.77 -24.64
C GLY A 254 -17.20 31.25 -23.52
N SER A 255 -17.23 29.95 -23.23
CA SER A 255 -17.82 29.40 -22.00
C SER A 255 -16.78 29.12 -20.92
N GLY A 256 -15.54 28.77 -21.31
CA GLY A 256 -14.39 28.62 -20.44
C GLY A 256 -13.08 29.00 -21.15
N PHE A 257 -11.98 28.99 -20.42
CA PHE A 257 -10.64 29.23 -20.96
C PHE A 257 -9.59 28.36 -20.26
N THR A 258 -8.46 28.14 -20.95
CA THR A 258 -7.24 27.55 -20.40
C THR A 258 -6.25 28.64 -20.05
N GLY A 259 -5.88 28.72 -18.77
CA GLY A 259 -4.78 29.53 -18.26
C GLY A 259 -3.50 28.72 -18.07
N GLN A 260 -2.36 29.42 -18.02
CA GLN A 260 -1.07 28.89 -17.59
C GLN A 260 -0.41 29.87 -16.64
N ALA A 261 0.10 29.37 -15.51
CA ALA A 261 1.00 30.05 -14.62
C ALA A 261 2.44 29.60 -14.90
N THR A 262 3.40 30.52 -14.83
CA THR A 262 4.84 30.25 -14.91
C THR A 262 5.51 30.77 -13.64
N VAL A 263 6.16 29.89 -12.89
CA VAL A 263 6.92 30.18 -11.66
C VAL A 263 8.40 30.17 -12.02
N THR A 264 9.13 31.25 -11.76
CA THR A 264 10.54 31.42 -12.17
C THR A 264 11.41 31.72 -10.98
N ASN A 265 12.39 30.87 -10.64
CA ASN A 265 13.29 31.12 -9.53
C ASN A 265 14.20 32.33 -9.81
N THR A 266 14.00 33.41 -9.05
CA THR A 266 14.75 34.67 -9.08
C THR A 266 15.75 34.82 -7.93
N GLY A 267 15.78 33.86 -6.99
CA GLY A 267 16.65 33.86 -5.81
C GLY A 267 18.06 33.28 -6.05
N ASP A 268 18.89 33.30 -5.01
CA ASP A 268 20.28 32.82 -5.05
C ASP A 268 20.44 31.30 -4.82
N PHE A 269 19.35 30.57 -4.52
CA PHE A 269 19.36 29.12 -4.22
C PHE A 269 18.23 28.36 -4.93
N PRO A 270 18.40 27.04 -5.20
CA PRO A 270 17.31 26.21 -5.74
C PRO A 270 16.11 26.18 -4.80
N ILE A 271 14.93 26.41 -5.38
CA ILE A 271 13.63 26.16 -4.76
C ILE A 271 13.40 24.66 -4.76
N ASN A 272 12.80 24.14 -3.69
CA ASN A 272 12.23 22.79 -3.63
C ASN A 272 10.85 22.94 -2.99
N ASP A 273 9.89 22.09 -3.37
CA ASP A 273 8.54 22.01 -2.78
C ASP A 273 7.74 23.33 -2.81
N TRP A 274 7.54 23.89 -4.01
CA TRP A 274 6.80 25.15 -4.18
C TRP A 274 5.27 25.00 -4.14
N ALA A 275 4.58 25.97 -3.53
CA ALA A 275 3.16 26.21 -3.75
C ALA A 275 2.88 27.68 -4.07
N VAL A 276 1.87 27.97 -4.89
CA VAL A 276 1.46 29.33 -5.25
C VAL A 276 0.02 29.56 -4.82
N GLU A 277 -0.23 30.49 -3.90
CA GLU A 277 -1.56 30.99 -3.61
C GLU A 277 -1.88 32.20 -4.50
N PHE A 278 -3.01 32.15 -5.19
CA PHE A 278 -3.47 33.25 -6.02
C PHE A 278 -4.99 33.36 -6.08
N THR A 279 -5.49 34.60 -6.03
CA THR A 279 -6.89 34.91 -6.35
C THR A 279 -7.02 35.16 -7.85
N ILE A 280 -7.91 34.42 -8.51
CA ILE A 280 -8.22 34.55 -9.94
C ILE A 280 -9.72 34.77 -10.08
N GLY A 281 -10.15 35.76 -10.86
CA GLY A 281 -11.57 36.18 -10.92
C GLY A 281 -12.55 35.20 -11.59
N HIS A 282 -12.21 33.91 -11.66
CA HIS A 282 -12.86 32.84 -12.42
C HIS A 282 -12.78 31.54 -11.63
N GLU A 283 -13.82 30.71 -11.68
CA GLU A 283 -13.81 29.42 -11.00
C GLU A 283 -12.91 28.45 -11.76
N ILE A 284 -11.83 27.96 -11.12
CA ILE A 284 -10.97 26.92 -11.68
C ILE A 284 -11.70 25.56 -11.59
N SER A 285 -11.83 24.88 -12.72
CA SER A 285 -12.47 23.56 -12.83
C SER A 285 -11.47 22.39 -12.89
N SER A 286 -10.20 22.66 -13.20
CA SER A 286 -9.11 21.68 -13.23
C SER A 286 -7.73 22.35 -13.29
N VAL A 287 -6.71 21.71 -12.74
CA VAL A 287 -5.29 22.12 -12.77
C VAL A 287 -4.43 20.94 -13.23
N TRP A 288 -3.29 21.21 -13.88
CA TRP A 288 -2.26 20.23 -14.24
C TRP A 288 -0.86 20.83 -14.15
N GLY A 289 0.14 20.01 -13.85
CA GLY A 289 1.49 20.51 -13.49
C GLY A 289 1.56 21.10 -12.07
N GLY A 290 0.51 20.88 -11.28
CA GLY A 290 0.39 21.18 -9.86
C GLY A 290 -0.97 20.69 -9.36
N THR A 291 -1.16 20.68 -8.05
CA THR A 291 -2.38 20.17 -7.38
C THR A 291 -3.03 21.30 -6.59
N ILE A 292 -4.36 21.48 -6.71
CA ILE A 292 -5.09 22.38 -5.81
C ILE A 292 -5.10 21.72 -4.42
N VAL A 293 -4.39 22.31 -3.49
CA VAL A 293 -4.30 21.86 -2.09
C VAL A 293 -5.21 22.66 -1.17
N GLN A 294 -5.63 23.85 -1.59
CA GLN A 294 -6.64 24.66 -0.92
C GLN A 294 -7.43 25.51 -1.92
N SER A 295 -8.73 25.69 -1.68
CA SER A 295 -9.57 26.64 -2.43
C SER A 295 -10.62 27.29 -1.54
N GLU A 296 -10.63 28.61 -1.45
CA GLU A 296 -11.67 29.37 -0.77
C GLU A 296 -12.23 30.46 -1.70
N GLY A 297 -13.48 30.27 -2.14
CA GLY A 297 -14.14 31.14 -3.11
C GLY A 297 -13.43 31.15 -4.46
N LEU A 298 -12.64 32.20 -4.72
CA LEU A 298 -11.89 32.42 -5.96
C LEU A 298 -10.36 32.51 -5.71
N THR A 299 -9.91 32.17 -4.50
CA THR A 299 -8.51 31.99 -4.15
C THR A 299 -8.17 30.51 -4.16
N TYR A 300 -7.05 30.17 -4.80
CA TYR A 300 -6.57 28.80 -4.95
C TYR A 300 -5.09 28.73 -4.56
N THR A 301 -4.73 27.70 -3.82
CA THR A 301 -3.33 27.35 -3.57
C THR A 301 -2.99 26.10 -4.37
N VAL A 302 -2.03 26.25 -5.29
CA VAL A 302 -1.57 25.18 -6.19
C VAL A 302 -0.14 24.81 -5.82
N GLN A 303 0.03 23.60 -5.28
CA GLN A 303 1.35 23.02 -4.98
C GLN A 303 1.95 22.35 -6.22
N ASN A 304 3.27 22.24 -6.26
CA ASN A 304 4.03 21.50 -7.25
C ASN A 304 3.56 20.05 -7.42
N ALA A 305 3.87 19.47 -8.58
CA ALA A 305 3.92 18.03 -8.74
C ALA A 305 5.35 17.53 -8.45
N ASP A 306 5.52 16.25 -8.11
CA ASP A 306 6.82 15.69 -7.71
C ASP A 306 7.95 15.88 -8.73
N TRP A 307 7.59 16.04 -10.01
CA TRP A 307 8.54 16.19 -11.12
C TRP A 307 8.93 17.64 -11.44
N ASN A 308 8.20 18.64 -10.92
CA ASN A 308 8.57 20.06 -11.05
C ASN A 308 8.79 20.76 -9.70
N ARG A 309 8.81 19.97 -8.62
CA ARG A 309 9.14 20.35 -7.23
C ARG A 309 10.37 21.24 -7.11
N ASP A 310 11.44 20.86 -7.78
CA ASP A 310 12.74 21.52 -7.67
C ASP A 310 12.90 22.55 -8.81
N ILE A 311 13.01 23.84 -8.49
CA ILE A 311 13.28 24.92 -9.48
C ILE A 311 14.70 25.47 -9.23
N PRO A 312 15.70 25.13 -10.07
CA PRO A 312 17.04 25.71 -9.98
C PRO A 312 17.06 27.23 -10.18
N VAL A 313 18.10 27.90 -9.66
CA VAL A 313 18.30 29.35 -9.79
C VAL A 313 18.24 29.82 -11.24
N GLY A 314 17.34 30.74 -11.54
CA GLY A 314 17.14 31.32 -12.88
C GLY A 314 16.28 30.49 -13.84
N GLU A 315 15.82 29.31 -13.43
CA GLU A 315 14.95 28.44 -14.24
C GLU A 315 13.46 28.65 -13.91
N SER A 316 12.58 28.15 -14.78
CA SER A 316 11.12 28.27 -14.64
C SER A 316 10.41 26.93 -14.77
N VAL A 317 9.30 26.78 -14.04
CA VAL A 317 8.31 25.70 -14.18
C VAL A 317 6.94 26.29 -14.50
N THR A 318 6.01 25.47 -15.01
CA THR A 318 4.65 25.93 -15.34
C THR A 318 3.60 24.94 -14.90
N PHE A 319 2.49 25.45 -14.39
CA PHE A 319 1.23 24.71 -14.25
C PHE A 319 0.14 25.35 -15.11
N GLY A 320 -0.79 24.55 -15.62
CA GLY A 320 -1.94 24.99 -16.40
C GLY A 320 -3.24 24.73 -15.65
N PHE A 321 -4.30 25.41 -16.05
CA PHE A 321 -5.63 25.24 -15.46
C PHE A 321 -6.74 25.59 -16.45
N ASN A 322 -7.93 25.03 -16.27
CA ASN A 322 -9.14 25.48 -16.95
C ASN A 322 -10.02 26.25 -15.96
N ALA A 323 -10.64 27.35 -16.42
CA ALA A 323 -11.52 28.15 -15.59
C ALA A 323 -12.72 28.73 -16.35
N GLU A 324 -13.79 29.02 -15.63
CA GLU A 324 -15.06 29.51 -16.16
C GLU A 324 -15.57 30.76 -15.38
N PRO A 325 -16.38 31.63 -16.01
CA PRO A 325 -16.70 31.66 -17.43
C PRO A 325 -15.57 32.25 -18.28
N GLY A 326 -15.49 31.81 -19.54
CA GLY A 326 -14.61 32.37 -20.58
C GLY A 326 -15.10 33.70 -21.17
N GLY A 327 -14.48 34.12 -22.27
CA GLY A 327 -14.72 35.41 -22.92
C GLY A 327 -13.88 36.55 -22.33
N ILE A 328 -12.62 36.28 -21.97
CA ILE A 328 -11.70 37.23 -21.33
C ILE A 328 -10.64 37.77 -22.28
N ASP A 329 -10.52 39.10 -22.35
CA ASP A 329 -9.46 39.77 -23.14
C ASP A 329 -8.08 39.69 -22.45
N HIS A 330 -8.05 39.63 -21.11
CA HIS A 330 -6.84 39.57 -20.28
C HIS A 330 -7.12 38.84 -18.96
N LEU A 331 -6.16 38.05 -18.51
CA LEU A 331 -6.19 37.35 -17.23
C LEU A 331 -5.55 38.19 -16.13
N HIS A 332 -6.29 38.46 -15.05
CA HIS A 332 -5.75 39.10 -13.85
C HIS A 332 -5.83 38.11 -12.69
N ALA A 333 -4.66 37.70 -12.19
CA ALA A 333 -4.51 36.96 -10.95
C ALA A 333 -3.74 37.84 -9.94
N HIS A 334 -4.14 37.80 -8.69
CA HIS A 334 -3.43 38.43 -7.58
C HIS A 334 -2.71 37.32 -6.80
N ILE A 335 -1.39 37.26 -6.89
CA ILE A 335 -0.57 36.34 -6.09
C ILE A 335 -0.66 36.80 -4.64
N ALA A 336 -1.01 35.89 -3.74
CA ALA A 336 -1.15 36.15 -2.31
C ALA A 336 0.10 35.66 -1.56
N SER A 337 0.61 34.48 -1.89
CA SER A 337 1.86 33.93 -1.37
C SER A 337 2.52 32.96 -2.38
N ILE A 338 3.80 32.66 -2.14
CA ILE A 338 4.49 31.50 -2.70
C ILE A 338 5.25 30.85 -1.55
N SER A 339 4.98 29.58 -1.27
CA SER A 339 5.72 28.76 -0.30
C SER A 339 6.71 27.85 -1.05
N LEU A 340 7.79 27.41 -0.39
CA LEU A 340 8.99 26.73 -0.89
C LEU A 340 9.55 25.72 0.16
N GLY A 341 8.73 24.76 0.62
CA GLY A 341 9.07 23.87 1.74
C GLY A 341 8.04 22.79 2.06
N GLY A 342 6.76 23.08 1.87
CA GLY A 342 5.70 22.08 1.66
C GLY A 342 5.01 21.52 2.91
N GLU A 343 4.11 22.30 3.52
CA GLU A 343 2.72 21.87 3.80
C GLU A 343 1.82 23.11 3.99
N VAL A 344 0.57 23.08 3.52
CA VAL A 344 -0.39 24.20 3.70
C VAL A 344 -1.38 23.92 4.83
N THR A 345 -1.38 24.78 5.83
CA THR A 345 -2.38 24.82 6.92
C THR A 345 -3.54 25.77 6.59
N PRO A 346 -4.82 25.32 6.66
CA PRO A 346 -5.96 26.19 6.36
C PRO A 346 -6.23 27.21 7.47
N THR A 347 -6.33 28.49 7.10
CA THR A 347 -6.55 29.60 8.05
C THR A 347 -7.96 29.61 8.66
N PRO A 348 -8.11 29.76 10.00
CA PRO A 348 -9.41 29.87 10.65
C PRO A 348 -10.01 31.28 10.57
N THR A 349 -11.33 31.36 10.38
CA THR A 349 -12.11 32.62 10.42
C THR A 349 -12.42 33.09 11.85
N PRO A 350 -12.47 34.41 12.14
CA PRO A 350 -12.57 34.94 13.51
C PRO A 350 -14.01 35.20 14.00
N ASP A 351 -14.25 34.95 15.30
CA ASP A 351 -15.42 35.39 16.08
C ASP A 351 -14.96 35.80 17.53
N PRO A 352 -15.75 36.43 18.43
CA PRO A 352 -15.28 37.67 19.07
C PRO A 352 -15.14 37.64 20.61
N ASP A 353 -14.05 38.27 21.07
CA ASP A 353 -13.84 39.05 22.32
C ASP A 353 -14.53 38.62 23.65
N PRO A 354 -13.78 38.13 24.66
CA PRO A 354 -14.29 37.76 25.99
C PRO A 354 -14.06 38.81 27.10
N ASP A 355 -14.92 38.86 28.13
CA ASP A 355 -14.74 39.67 29.36
C ASP A 355 -15.63 39.12 30.51
N PRO A 356 -15.33 39.30 31.82
CA PRO A 356 -14.10 38.86 32.50
C PRO A 356 -14.32 38.10 33.84
N THR A 357 -13.18 37.75 34.45
CA THR A 357 -12.86 37.16 35.77
C THR A 357 -13.62 37.68 37.02
N PRO A 358 -13.55 36.98 38.19
CA PRO A 358 -12.50 37.34 39.17
C PRO A 358 -11.92 36.22 40.11
N ASP A 359 -10.70 36.51 40.56
CA ASP A 359 -9.77 35.88 41.56
C ASP A 359 -10.12 36.33 43.04
N PRO A 360 -9.35 36.17 44.16
CA PRO A 360 -8.26 35.22 44.61
C PRO A 360 -8.35 34.60 46.06
N ASP A 361 -7.56 33.53 46.34
CA ASP A 361 -6.66 33.21 47.52
C ASP A 361 -7.20 33.24 49.02
N PRO A 362 -6.50 32.81 50.14
CA PRO A 362 -5.10 32.33 50.33
C PRO A 362 -4.78 31.17 51.36
N ASP A 363 -3.47 30.82 51.36
CA ASP A 363 -2.54 29.93 52.16
C ASP A 363 -2.42 30.20 53.71
N PRO A 364 -1.49 29.66 54.60
CA PRO A 364 -0.62 28.43 54.68
C PRO A 364 -0.55 27.61 56.04
N ASP A 365 0.06 26.40 56.01
CA ASP A 365 1.02 25.65 56.94
C ASP A 365 0.87 25.68 58.53
N PRO A 366 1.57 24.89 59.42
CA PRO A 366 2.67 23.89 59.27
C PRO A 366 2.63 22.56 60.11
N THR A 367 3.66 21.71 59.91
CA THR A 367 3.96 20.39 60.59
C THR A 367 4.67 20.54 61.97
N PRO A 368 4.77 19.50 62.87
CA PRO A 368 5.81 18.43 62.78
C PRO A 368 5.54 17.03 63.46
N ASP A 369 6.41 16.06 63.18
CA ASP A 369 6.55 14.65 63.68
C ASP A 369 7.42 14.55 65.01
N PRO A 370 7.86 13.42 65.66
CA PRO A 370 7.78 11.96 65.31
C PRO A 370 7.61 10.88 66.46
N ASP A 371 7.64 9.59 66.03
CA ASP A 371 8.13 8.35 66.74
C ASP A 371 7.15 7.57 67.68
N PRO A 372 7.19 6.21 67.88
CA PRO A 372 7.94 5.11 67.22
C PRO A 372 7.13 3.82 66.77
N ASP A 373 7.86 2.86 66.16
CA ASP A 373 7.52 1.53 65.56
C ASP A 373 6.84 0.44 66.47
N PRO A 374 6.37 -0.76 65.98
CA PRO A 374 5.04 -1.31 66.32
C PRO A 374 5.05 -2.79 66.81
N THR A 375 3.94 -3.52 66.55
CA THR A 375 3.64 -4.98 66.70
C THR A 375 2.81 -5.40 67.94
N PRO A 376 2.02 -6.50 67.85
CA PRO A 376 1.14 -6.89 66.73
C PRO A 376 -0.26 -7.38 67.20
N ASP A 377 -1.35 -6.98 66.53
CA ASP A 377 -2.67 -7.65 66.56
C ASP A 377 -3.48 -7.23 65.30
N PRO A 378 -4.66 -7.82 65.03
CA PRO A 378 -4.87 -8.76 63.93
C PRO A 378 -5.35 -8.11 62.62
N ASP A 379 -5.32 -8.92 61.56
CA ASP A 379 -5.85 -8.64 60.21
C ASP A 379 -7.22 -7.92 60.24
N PRO A 380 -7.33 -6.69 59.69
CA PRO A 380 -8.61 -6.12 59.28
C PRO A 380 -9.00 -6.64 57.89
N ASP A 381 -10.30 -6.89 57.68
CA ASP A 381 -10.88 -7.31 56.39
C ASP A 381 -10.38 -6.46 55.21
N PRO A 382 -10.24 -7.05 54.00
CA PRO A 382 -10.05 -6.25 52.79
C PRO A 382 -11.21 -5.27 52.63
N THR A 383 -10.86 -4.02 52.33
CA THR A 383 -11.84 -3.04 51.84
C THR A 383 -12.53 -3.58 50.59
N PRO A 384 -13.83 -3.31 50.37
CA PRO A 384 -14.49 -3.69 49.13
C PRO A 384 -13.71 -3.20 47.91
N ASP A 385 -13.63 -4.05 46.88
CA ASP A 385 -13.33 -3.61 45.51
C ASP A 385 -14.31 -2.47 45.14
N PRO A 386 -13.89 -1.45 44.38
CA PRO A 386 -14.86 -0.59 43.71
C PRO A 386 -15.75 -1.46 42.81
N ASP A 387 -17.07 -1.35 42.96
CA ASP A 387 -18.02 -2.06 42.11
C ASP A 387 -17.77 -1.67 40.62
N PRO A 388 -17.85 -2.63 39.67
CA PRO A 388 -17.72 -2.33 38.26
C PRO A 388 -18.83 -1.37 37.80
N VAL A 389 -18.53 -0.48 36.85
CA VAL A 389 -19.48 0.51 36.31
C VAL A 389 -20.71 -0.19 35.74
N ASP A 390 -21.88 0.14 36.25
CA ASP A 390 -23.17 -0.39 35.78
C ASP A 390 -23.72 0.54 34.67
N GLN A 391 -24.42 0.01 33.67
CA GLN A 391 -24.75 0.79 32.46
C GLN A 391 -25.64 2.03 32.76
N GLY A 392 -26.39 2.00 33.86
CA GLY A 392 -27.18 3.15 34.34
C GLY A 392 -26.36 4.40 34.68
N ASP A 393 -25.03 4.29 34.72
CA ASP A 393 -24.10 5.40 34.93
C ASP A 393 -23.70 6.11 33.62
N ILE A 394 -23.98 5.58 32.41
CA ILE A 394 -23.62 6.23 31.14
C ILE A 394 -24.80 6.99 30.53
N THR A 395 -24.62 8.29 30.25
CA THR A 395 -25.55 9.08 29.43
C THR A 395 -25.06 9.14 27.99
N ILE A 396 -25.96 8.83 27.06
CA ILE A 396 -25.74 8.91 25.61
C ILE A 396 -26.63 10.05 25.09
N ASP A 397 -26.02 11.04 24.43
CA ASP A 397 -26.72 12.16 23.80
C ASP A 397 -26.44 12.12 22.29
N PHE A 398 -27.48 11.91 21.49
CA PHE A 398 -27.43 11.81 20.03
C PHE A 398 -28.09 13.03 19.41
N GLN A 399 -27.38 13.78 18.57
CA GLN A 399 -27.86 15.02 17.98
C GLN A 399 -27.52 15.13 16.50
N ILE A 400 -28.52 15.49 15.67
CA ILE A 400 -28.29 15.95 14.30
C ILE A 400 -27.71 17.37 14.36
N VAL A 401 -26.51 17.56 13.82
CA VAL A 401 -25.73 18.81 13.86
C VAL A 401 -26.06 19.69 12.66
N ASP A 402 -26.16 19.11 11.47
CA ASP A 402 -26.58 19.78 10.23
C ASP A 402 -27.24 18.77 9.29
N ASP A 403 -28.26 19.19 8.54
CA ASP A 403 -29.05 18.34 7.63
C ASP A 403 -29.34 19.10 6.33
N TRP A 404 -28.77 18.60 5.23
CA TRP A 404 -28.91 19.19 3.89
C TRP A 404 -29.99 18.48 3.03
N GLY A 405 -30.80 17.60 3.64
CA GLY A 405 -31.97 16.96 3.02
C GLY A 405 -31.66 15.85 2.03
N SER A 406 -30.39 15.50 1.87
CA SER A 406 -29.89 14.34 1.11
C SER A 406 -28.70 13.72 1.84
N GLY A 407 -28.76 13.71 3.17
CA GLY A 407 -27.66 13.42 4.07
C GLY A 407 -27.58 14.46 5.19
N TYR A 408 -26.94 14.07 6.30
CA TYR A 408 -26.76 14.91 7.48
C TYR A 408 -25.47 14.57 8.22
N THR A 409 -25.07 15.43 9.14
CA THR A 409 -24.04 15.16 10.15
C THR A 409 -24.69 14.96 11.52
N ALA A 410 -24.30 13.93 12.25
CA ALA A 410 -24.69 13.69 13.64
C ALA A 410 -23.48 13.63 14.57
N ALA A 411 -23.71 13.95 15.83
CA ALA A 411 -22.75 13.83 16.93
C ALA A 411 -23.36 13.02 18.07
N VAL A 412 -22.52 12.20 18.71
CA VAL A 412 -22.87 11.32 19.81
C VAL A 412 -21.93 11.58 20.98
N THR A 413 -22.48 11.98 22.13
CA THR A 413 -21.71 12.24 23.35
C THR A 413 -21.97 11.15 24.38
N LEU A 414 -20.91 10.52 24.87
CA LEU A 414 -20.91 9.52 25.93
C LEU A 414 -20.39 10.16 27.21
N THR A 415 -21.19 10.20 28.28
CA THR A 415 -20.83 10.81 29.57
C THR A 415 -20.86 9.77 30.69
N ASN A 416 -19.76 9.63 31.42
CA ASN A 416 -19.65 8.73 32.57
C ASN A 416 -20.09 9.46 33.85
N ASN A 417 -21.30 9.16 34.34
CA ASN A 417 -21.83 9.66 35.62
C ASN A 417 -21.49 8.74 36.81
N GLY A 418 -20.80 7.63 36.56
CA GLY A 418 -20.46 6.61 37.54
C GLY A 418 -19.29 7.00 38.43
N THR A 419 -18.77 6.03 39.19
CA THR A 419 -17.72 6.27 40.20
C THR A 419 -16.37 5.62 39.89
N ALA A 420 -16.28 4.86 38.80
CA ALA A 420 -15.05 4.29 38.27
C ALA A 420 -14.89 4.63 36.78
N ASN A 421 -13.68 4.49 36.23
CA ASN A 421 -13.43 4.67 34.81
C ASN A 421 -14.24 3.65 33.99
N VAL A 422 -14.74 4.09 32.84
CA VAL A 422 -14.99 3.19 31.72
C VAL A 422 -13.69 3.11 30.92
N GLU A 423 -13.31 1.89 30.54
CA GLU A 423 -12.18 1.61 29.65
C GLU A 423 -12.73 0.89 28.41
N ASP A 424 -12.05 1.02 27.27
CA ASP A 424 -12.31 0.35 26.00
C ASP A 424 -13.80 0.32 25.59
N TRP A 425 -14.40 1.51 25.42
CA TRP A 425 -15.82 1.63 25.15
C TRP A 425 -16.23 1.22 23.73
N THR A 426 -17.43 0.66 23.65
CA THR A 426 -18.15 0.30 22.42
C THR A 426 -19.60 0.75 22.54
N LEU A 427 -20.14 1.33 21.46
CA LEU A 427 -21.53 1.74 21.37
C LEU A 427 -22.12 1.22 20.05
N SER A 428 -23.26 0.57 20.12
CA SER A 428 -24.11 0.30 18.96
C SER A 428 -25.53 0.85 19.15
N PHE A 429 -26.20 1.11 18.03
CA PHE A 429 -27.57 1.59 17.97
C PHE A 429 -28.14 1.31 16.58
N ASP A 430 -29.46 1.24 16.46
CA ASP A 430 -30.14 1.06 15.19
C ASP A 430 -30.36 2.42 14.51
N LEU A 431 -30.03 2.50 13.22
CA LEU A 431 -30.17 3.69 12.38
C LEU A 431 -30.25 3.29 10.90
N GLY A 432 -31.35 3.62 10.22
CA GLY A 432 -31.69 3.11 8.88
C GLY A 432 -30.97 3.76 7.69
N VAL A 433 -29.83 4.43 7.88
CA VAL A 433 -29.07 5.14 6.82
C VAL A 433 -27.62 4.65 6.76
N ASP A 434 -27.02 4.67 5.56
CA ASP A 434 -25.59 4.36 5.41
C ASP A 434 -24.73 5.52 5.89
N LEU A 435 -23.53 5.20 6.37
CA LEU A 435 -22.51 6.18 6.72
C LEU A 435 -21.65 6.53 5.50
N THR A 436 -21.36 7.81 5.32
CA THR A 436 -20.39 8.28 4.31
C THR A 436 -19.03 8.63 4.94
N ASN A 437 -19.00 8.97 6.23
CA ASN A 437 -17.79 9.27 7.00
C ASN A 437 -18.06 9.22 8.52
N PHE A 438 -17.04 9.06 9.35
CA PHE A 438 -17.12 9.23 10.81
C PHE A 438 -15.75 9.62 11.42
N TRP A 439 -15.74 10.13 12.65
CA TRP A 439 -14.53 10.61 13.33
C TRP A 439 -14.64 10.50 14.86
N ASN A 440 -13.48 10.49 15.53
CA ASN A 440 -13.29 10.31 16.98
C ASN A 440 -13.84 8.98 17.54
N ALA A 441 -14.07 8.00 16.67
CA ALA A 441 -14.36 6.61 16.99
C ALA A 441 -13.67 5.74 15.95
N ASP A 442 -13.29 4.52 16.33
CA ASP A 442 -12.91 3.46 15.40
C ASP A 442 -14.16 2.60 15.12
N GLY A 443 -14.23 1.89 13.98
CA GLY A 443 -15.37 1.01 13.66
C GLY A 443 -16.32 1.58 12.60
N GLY A 444 -17.59 1.83 12.96
CA GLY A 444 -18.65 2.20 12.00
C GLY A 444 -19.23 1.00 11.23
N THR A 445 -19.06 -0.22 11.75
CA THR A 445 -19.48 -1.46 11.07
C THR A 445 -21.00 -1.63 11.15
N ARG A 446 -21.62 -1.94 10.00
CA ARG A 446 -23.08 -2.13 9.86
C ARG A 446 -23.43 -3.62 9.81
N ALA A 447 -24.45 -4.03 10.55
CA ALA A 447 -25.03 -5.38 10.48
C ALA A 447 -26.57 -5.29 10.54
N GLY A 448 -27.23 -5.35 9.38
CA GLY A 448 -28.64 -4.95 9.28
C GLY A 448 -28.75 -3.44 9.46
N ASP A 449 -29.68 -2.98 10.31
CA ASP A 449 -29.81 -1.54 10.64
C ASP A 449 -28.99 -1.11 11.87
N THR A 450 -28.28 -2.05 12.53
CA THR A 450 -27.43 -1.75 13.67
C THR A 450 -26.06 -1.26 13.21
N LEU A 451 -25.67 -0.05 13.63
CA LEU A 451 -24.32 0.50 13.52
C LEU A 451 -23.54 0.23 14.82
N THR A 452 -22.26 -0.11 14.71
CA THR A 452 -21.37 -0.32 15.87
C THR A 452 -20.10 0.52 15.78
N PHE A 453 -19.81 1.26 16.85
CA PHE A 453 -18.62 2.08 17.03
C PHE A 453 -17.83 1.61 18.26
N SER A 454 -16.52 1.83 18.24
CA SER A 454 -15.60 1.60 19.34
C SER A 454 -14.74 2.83 19.59
N ASN A 455 -14.10 2.90 20.75
CA ASN A 455 -13.17 3.96 21.05
C ASN A 455 -12.03 4.06 20.03
N ALA A 456 -11.62 5.28 19.71
CA ALA A 456 -10.33 5.52 19.10
C ALA A 456 -9.20 5.21 20.11
N SER A 457 -8.00 4.93 19.60
CA SER A 457 -6.81 4.61 20.41
C SER A 457 -6.46 5.63 21.52
N TRP A 458 -6.97 6.87 21.44
CA TRP A 458 -6.71 7.97 22.38
C TRP A 458 -7.91 8.32 23.28
N ASN A 459 -9.09 7.73 23.11
CA ASN A 459 -10.30 8.04 23.90
C ASN A 459 -11.00 6.84 24.56
N GLY A 460 -10.31 5.71 24.71
CA GLY A 460 -10.82 4.51 25.39
C GLY A 460 -11.22 4.73 26.85
N THR A 461 -10.54 5.62 27.57
CA THR A 461 -10.81 5.89 28.98
C THR A 461 -11.79 7.06 29.17
N ILE A 462 -12.97 6.80 29.75
CA ILE A 462 -13.90 7.84 30.22
C ILE A 462 -13.91 7.85 31.76
N ALA A 463 -13.23 8.83 32.37
CA ALA A 463 -13.19 8.98 33.83
C ALA A 463 -14.54 9.48 34.42
N PRO A 464 -14.83 9.22 35.71
CA PRO A 464 -16.00 9.76 36.41
C PRO A 464 -16.20 11.27 36.24
N GLY A 465 -17.37 11.66 35.73
CA GLY A 465 -17.76 13.04 35.44
C GLY A 465 -17.31 13.59 34.09
N ASN A 466 -16.55 12.83 33.29
CA ASN A 466 -16.09 13.25 31.97
C ASN A 466 -16.97 12.68 30.84
N SER A 467 -16.81 13.28 29.66
CA SER A 467 -17.46 12.85 28.43
C SER A 467 -16.46 12.67 27.29
N VAL A 468 -16.78 11.80 26.33
CA VAL A 468 -16.16 11.74 25.00
C VAL A 468 -17.23 11.94 23.93
N ASN A 469 -16.84 12.42 22.76
CA ASN A 469 -17.76 12.69 21.64
C ASN A 469 -17.18 12.15 20.33
N PHE A 470 -18.03 11.51 19.54
CA PHE A 470 -17.75 11.10 18.17
C PHE A 470 -18.87 11.56 17.23
N GLY A 471 -18.60 11.61 15.93
CA GLY A 471 -19.58 12.06 14.94
C GLY A 471 -19.50 11.28 13.64
N PHE A 472 -20.55 11.39 12.84
CA PHE A 472 -20.66 10.72 11.54
C PHE A 472 -21.49 11.53 10.55
N GLN A 473 -21.30 11.24 9.26
CA GLN A 473 -22.13 11.70 8.17
C GLN A 473 -22.96 10.55 7.60
N ALA A 474 -24.24 10.82 7.38
CA ALA A 474 -25.21 9.89 6.80
C ALA A 474 -25.47 10.19 5.32
N SER A 475 -25.73 9.14 4.54
CA SER A 475 -25.97 9.18 3.08
C SER A 475 -27.36 9.68 2.68
N SER A 476 -28.32 9.72 3.61
CA SER A 476 -29.66 10.26 3.40
C SER A 476 -30.21 10.87 4.70
N SER A 477 -31.28 11.67 4.58
CA SER A 477 -32.00 12.26 5.72
C SER A 477 -33.34 11.54 6.00
N ASP A 478 -33.52 10.32 5.48
CA ASP A 478 -34.79 9.57 5.58
C ASP A 478 -35.00 8.96 6.97
N ASP A 479 -33.91 8.68 7.70
CA ASP A 479 -33.92 8.35 9.12
C ASP A 479 -32.87 9.17 9.88
N THR A 480 -33.32 9.84 10.95
CA THR A 480 -32.56 10.76 11.80
C THR A 480 -32.70 10.42 13.29
N THR A 481 -33.28 9.26 13.63
CA THR A 481 -33.56 8.86 15.02
C THR A 481 -32.85 7.55 15.34
N ALA A 482 -31.74 7.62 16.09
CA ALA A 482 -31.09 6.43 16.61
C ALA A 482 -31.90 5.79 17.74
N GLU A 483 -32.14 4.48 17.65
CA GLU A 483 -32.85 3.67 18.64
C GLU A 483 -31.99 2.51 19.18
N ASN A 484 -32.48 1.79 20.20
CA ASN A 484 -31.89 0.54 20.70
C ASN A 484 -30.40 0.61 21.10
N PHE A 485 -29.97 1.70 21.75
CA PHE A 485 -28.58 1.88 22.20
C PHE A 485 -28.06 0.74 23.10
N VAL A 486 -26.97 0.11 22.69
CA VAL A 486 -26.23 -0.93 23.42
C VAL A 486 -24.81 -0.42 23.67
N PHE A 487 -24.40 -0.33 24.94
CA PHE A 487 -23.07 0.12 25.36
C PHE A 487 -22.33 -1.02 26.04
N ASN A 488 -21.10 -1.33 25.60
CA ASN A 488 -20.30 -2.46 26.09
C ASN A 488 -21.07 -3.79 26.19
N GLY A 489 -21.92 -4.05 25.19
CA GLY A 489 -22.73 -5.27 25.10
C GLY A 489 -23.94 -5.34 26.05
N GLN A 490 -24.29 -4.24 26.72
CA GLN A 490 -25.51 -4.12 27.52
C GLN A 490 -26.50 -3.13 26.90
N SER A 491 -27.79 -3.42 26.92
CA SER A 491 -28.85 -2.62 26.29
C SER A 491 -29.45 -1.59 27.24
N SER A 492 -29.48 -0.31 26.84
CA SER A 492 -29.99 0.77 27.69
C SER A 492 -31.52 0.93 27.59
N GLU A 493 -32.19 1.16 28.73
CA GLU A 493 -33.55 1.70 28.75
C GLU A 493 -33.45 3.24 28.88
N ASN A 494 -33.83 3.95 27.81
CA ASN A 494 -33.72 5.41 27.66
C ASN A 494 -34.40 6.19 28.82
N PRO A 495 -33.67 6.98 29.62
CA PRO A 495 -34.23 7.75 30.72
C PRO A 495 -34.33 9.26 30.42
N ASN A 496 -35.37 9.69 29.69
CA ASN A 496 -35.79 11.10 29.72
C ASN A 496 -37.30 11.27 30.01
N PRO A 497 -37.69 11.78 31.18
CA PRO A 497 -39.09 12.04 31.53
C PRO A 497 -39.52 13.50 31.22
N ASP A 498 -40.27 13.70 30.14
CA ASP A 498 -41.02 14.96 29.95
C ASP A 498 -42.32 14.94 30.80
N PRO A 499 -42.70 16.00 31.53
CA PRO A 499 -43.73 15.92 32.56
C PRO A 499 -45.15 16.14 32.04
N ASP A 500 -45.98 15.10 32.17
CA ASP A 500 -47.40 15.08 31.83
C ASP A 500 -48.29 16.05 32.65
N PRO A 501 -49.33 16.64 32.02
CA PRO A 501 -50.53 17.14 32.67
C PRO A 501 -51.82 16.33 32.34
N ASP A 502 -51.98 15.17 32.98
CA ASP A 502 -53.19 14.52 33.58
C ASP A 502 -54.53 15.33 33.56
N PRO A 503 -55.76 14.73 33.55
CA PRO A 503 -56.17 13.31 33.66
C PRO A 503 -57.24 12.80 32.65
N THR A 504 -57.53 11.48 32.62
CA THR A 504 -58.79 10.86 33.14
C THR A 504 -58.97 9.35 32.78
N PRO A 505 -59.79 8.55 33.51
CA PRO A 505 -59.59 7.09 33.63
C PRO A 505 -60.73 6.16 33.13
N ASP A 506 -60.47 4.85 33.27
CA ASP A 506 -61.43 3.72 33.47
C ASP A 506 -61.95 2.96 32.19
N PRO A 507 -62.54 1.74 32.27
CA PRO A 507 -61.78 0.47 32.16
C PRO A 507 -62.46 -0.68 31.33
N ASP A 508 -61.88 -1.88 31.47
CA ASP A 508 -62.49 -3.26 31.40
C ASP A 508 -62.37 -4.07 30.07
N PRO A 509 -62.22 -5.43 30.13
CA PRO A 509 -61.86 -6.29 28.98
C PRO A 509 -62.96 -7.28 28.49
N ASP A 510 -62.58 -8.16 27.54
CA ASP A 510 -63.21 -9.46 27.17
C ASP A 510 -64.45 -9.39 26.21
N PRO A 511 -64.82 -10.44 25.42
CA PRO A 511 -64.13 -11.69 25.03
C PRO A 511 -63.98 -11.94 23.50
N THR A 512 -63.34 -13.06 23.16
CA THR A 512 -63.15 -13.66 21.81
C THR A 512 -64.45 -14.09 21.09
N PRO A 513 -64.44 -14.35 19.76
CA PRO A 513 -64.18 -15.73 19.29
C PRO A 513 -63.46 -15.92 17.93
N ASP A 514 -62.74 -17.05 17.86
CA ASP A 514 -62.11 -17.73 16.70
C ASP A 514 -63.14 -18.15 15.60
N PRO A 515 -62.77 -18.28 14.29
CA PRO A 515 -62.22 -19.57 13.82
C PRO A 515 -61.23 -19.55 12.62
N ASP A 516 -60.44 -20.64 12.60
CA ASP A 516 -60.01 -21.52 11.48
C ASP A 516 -58.56 -21.37 10.91
N PRO A 517 -57.85 -22.50 10.62
CA PRO A 517 -56.40 -22.50 10.37
C PRO A 517 -55.96 -22.73 8.91
N ASP A 518 -54.68 -22.40 8.68
CA ASP A 518 -53.80 -22.84 7.57
C ASP A 518 -54.10 -22.29 6.16
N PRO A 519 -53.06 -21.98 5.36
CA PRO A 519 -52.21 -23.04 4.83
C PRO A 519 -50.71 -22.94 5.16
N THR A 520 -50.11 -24.13 5.24
CA THR A 520 -48.68 -24.42 5.34
C THR A 520 -47.83 -23.69 4.29
N PRO A 521 -46.57 -23.33 4.60
CA PRO A 521 -45.57 -23.00 3.58
C PRO A 521 -45.43 -24.15 2.57
N ASP A 522 -45.30 -23.79 1.29
CA ASP A 522 -44.96 -24.71 0.21
C ASP A 522 -43.52 -25.23 0.45
N PRO A 523 -43.24 -26.54 0.37
CA PRO A 523 -41.86 -27.00 0.35
C PRO A 523 -41.15 -26.51 -0.91
N ASP A 524 -39.96 -25.92 -0.73
CA ASP A 524 -39.03 -25.54 -1.79
C ASP A 524 -38.91 -26.65 -2.87
N PRO A 525 -38.89 -26.31 -4.17
CA PRO A 525 -38.72 -27.31 -5.22
C PRO A 525 -37.33 -27.96 -5.10
N THR A 526 -37.31 -29.23 -4.68
CA THR A 526 -36.11 -30.05 -4.63
C THR A 526 -35.41 -30.06 -5.99
N PRO A 527 -34.10 -29.73 -6.09
CA PRO A 527 -33.41 -29.70 -7.37
C PRO A 527 -33.37 -31.11 -7.99
N THR A 528 -34.00 -31.25 -9.15
CA THR A 528 -33.96 -32.47 -9.97
C THR A 528 -32.82 -32.34 -10.97
N GLY A 529 -31.61 -32.74 -10.54
CA GLY A 529 -30.40 -32.60 -11.36
C GLY A 529 -30.39 -33.51 -12.59
N SER A 530 -29.76 -33.05 -13.67
CA SER A 530 -29.46 -33.82 -14.89
C SER A 530 -28.51 -35.00 -14.63
N LEU A 531 -28.44 -35.94 -15.59
CA LEU A 531 -27.33 -36.89 -15.68
C LEU A 531 -26.21 -36.22 -16.46
N GLU A 532 -25.04 -36.10 -15.86
CA GLU A 532 -23.84 -35.57 -16.51
C GLU A 532 -22.85 -36.71 -16.76
N VAL A 533 -22.01 -36.58 -17.78
CA VAL A 533 -21.00 -37.56 -18.17
C VAL A 533 -19.69 -36.83 -18.49
N ALA A 534 -18.77 -36.79 -17.53
CA ALA A 534 -17.48 -36.11 -17.67
C ALA A 534 -16.43 -37.07 -18.28
N VAL A 535 -15.83 -36.69 -19.40
CA VAL A 535 -14.86 -37.52 -20.15
C VAL A 535 -13.44 -37.30 -19.64
N GLY A 536 -13.04 -38.09 -18.64
CA GLY A 536 -11.71 -37.99 -18.01
C GLY A 536 -10.52 -38.45 -18.86
N SER A 537 -10.72 -39.25 -19.91
CA SER A 537 -9.67 -39.51 -20.91
C SER A 537 -10.25 -40.04 -22.22
N SER A 538 -9.60 -39.76 -23.36
CA SER A 538 -10.03 -40.24 -24.67
C SER A 538 -8.89 -40.66 -25.59
N TRP A 539 -9.23 -41.41 -26.64
CA TRP A 539 -8.33 -41.91 -27.68
C TRP A 539 -9.10 -42.06 -29.00
N ASN A 540 -8.39 -42.27 -30.11
CA ASN A 540 -8.95 -42.26 -31.49
C ASN A 540 -10.04 -43.30 -31.80
N SER A 541 -10.48 -44.11 -30.84
CA SER A 541 -11.57 -45.09 -31.00
C SER A 541 -12.49 -45.22 -29.78
N GLY A 542 -12.39 -44.30 -28.81
CA GLY A 542 -13.15 -44.38 -27.57
C GLY A 542 -12.66 -43.45 -26.46
N PHE A 543 -13.35 -43.51 -25.33
CA PHE A 543 -13.07 -42.68 -24.17
C PHE A 543 -13.53 -43.37 -22.88
N SER A 544 -12.98 -42.90 -21.76
CA SER A 544 -13.36 -43.24 -20.39
C SER A 544 -14.07 -42.03 -19.78
N ALA A 545 -15.25 -42.24 -19.20
CA ALA A 545 -16.04 -41.19 -18.56
C ALA A 545 -16.60 -41.65 -17.21
N GLU A 546 -16.83 -40.70 -16.30
CA GLU A 546 -17.61 -40.86 -15.08
C GLU A 546 -18.96 -40.16 -15.24
N ALA A 547 -20.04 -40.80 -14.82
CA ALA A 547 -21.39 -40.26 -14.88
C ALA A 547 -21.95 -39.99 -13.48
N SER A 548 -22.59 -38.82 -13.31
CA SER A 548 -23.12 -38.30 -12.05
C SER A 548 -24.61 -37.94 -12.20
N LEU A 549 -25.41 -38.26 -11.17
CA LEU A 549 -26.82 -37.86 -11.07
C LEU A 549 -27.21 -37.66 -9.60
N ILE A 550 -27.80 -36.51 -9.26
CA ILE A 550 -28.26 -36.23 -7.88
C ILE A 550 -29.54 -37.02 -7.61
N ALA A 551 -29.60 -37.74 -6.48
CA ALA A 551 -30.79 -38.47 -6.06
C ALA A 551 -31.83 -37.54 -5.42
N PRO A 552 -33.02 -37.35 -6.01
CA PRO A 552 -34.05 -36.43 -5.47
C PRO A 552 -34.75 -36.97 -4.21
N GLN A 553 -34.47 -38.20 -3.80
CA GLN A 553 -35.04 -38.86 -2.63
C GLN A 553 -34.12 -39.99 -2.15
N ASN A 554 -34.32 -40.47 -0.92
CA ASN A 554 -33.57 -41.62 -0.39
C ASN A 554 -33.81 -42.89 -1.22
N LEU A 555 -32.76 -43.43 -1.84
CA LEU A 555 -32.78 -44.65 -2.63
C LEU A 555 -32.23 -45.83 -1.83
N THR A 556 -32.78 -47.03 -2.08
CA THR A 556 -32.26 -48.32 -1.57
C THR A 556 -31.82 -49.26 -2.71
N GLY A 557 -31.95 -48.76 -3.93
CA GLY A 557 -31.46 -49.29 -5.21
C GLY A 557 -31.78 -48.25 -6.27
N TRP A 558 -30.92 -48.13 -7.28
CA TRP A 558 -31.11 -47.20 -8.39
C TRP A 558 -30.91 -47.90 -9.73
N GLU A 559 -31.72 -47.50 -10.70
CA GLU A 559 -31.66 -47.88 -12.10
C GLU A 559 -31.86 -46.60 -12.93
N VAL A 560 -30.85 -46.22 -13.72
CA VAL A 560 -30.87 -45.03 -14.58
C VAL A 560 -31.03 -45.48 -16.02
N THR A 561 -32.01 -44.91 -16.74
CA THR A 561 -32.17 -45.09 -18.19
C THR A 561 -31.93 -43.78 -18.91
N PHE A 562 -31.14 -43.79 -19.98
CA PHE A 562 -30.73 -42.60 -20.73
C PHE A 562 -30.37 -42.94 -22.17
N ASP A 563 -30.50 -41.97 -23.08
CA ASP A 563 -30.05 -42.07 -24.47
C ASP A 563 -28.63 -41.51 -24.62
N PHE A 564 -27.72 -42.32 -25.14
CA PHE A 564 -26.32 -41.98 -25.34
C PHE A 564 -25.84 -42.44 -26.72
N PRO A 565 -25.23 -41.55 -27.54
CA PRO A 565 -24.90 -41.88 -28.93
C PRO A 565 -23.70 -42.82 -29.09
N TYR A 566 -22.90 -43.00 -28.03
CA TYR A 566 -21.67 -43.78 -28.04
C TYR A 566 -21.87 -45.22 -27.53
N GLY A 567 -21.07 -46.15 -28.06
CA GLY A 567 -21.16 -47.57 -27.73
C GLY A 567 -20.44 -47.92 -26.43
N ILE A 568 -21.14 -48.16 -25.32
CA ILE A 568 -20.54 -48.49 -24.02
C ILE A 568 -20.01 -49.95 -24.03
N GLY A 569 -18.70 -50.12 -23.88
CA GLY A 569 -18.00 -51.41 -23.91
C GLY A 569 -17.75 -52.04 -22.55
N SER A 570 -17.49 -51.24 -21.52
CA SER A 570 -17.27 -51.70 -20.13
C SER A 570 -17.76 -50.66 -19.13
N ILE A 571 -18.30 -51.10 -18.00
CA ILE A 571 -18.87 -50.24 -16.95
C ILE A 571 -18.40 -50.71 -15.56
N TRP A 572 -18.14 -49.77 -14.66
CA TRP A 572 -17.85 -50.01 -13.24
C TRP A 572 -18.80 -49.19 -12.36
N ASN A 573 -18.89 -49.53 -11.07
CA ASN A 573 -19.89 -49.03 -10.10
C ASN A 573 -21.38 -49.23 -10.48
N ALA A 574 -21.69 -49.64 -11.72
CA ALA A 574 -23.01 -50.06 -12.19
C ALA A 574 -22.96 -51.39 -12.96
N GLU A 575 -24.11 -51.88 -13.42
CA GLU A 575 -24.22 -52.89 -14.48
C GLU A 575 -25.30 -52.54 -15.50
N ILE A 576 -25.01 -52.74 -16.78
CA ILE A 576 -25.97 -52.60 -17.87
C ILE A 576 -27.03 -53.71 -17.74
N VAL A 577 -28.28 -53.30 -17.54
CA VAL A 577 -29.46 -54.15 -17.46
C VAL A 577 -29.99 -54.44 -18.86
N SER A 578 -30.03 -53.43 -19.72
CA SER A 578 -30.39 -53.56 -21.13
C SER A 578 -29.82 -52.43 -21.98
N GLN A 579 -29.71 -52.66 -23.28
CA GLN A 579 -29.43 -51.65 -24.29
C GLN A 579 -30.37 -51.88 -25.48
N THR A 580 -31.03 -50.83 -25.96
CA THR A 580 -31.87 -50.88 -27.17
C THR A 580 -31.56 -49.68 -28.05
N GLY A 581 -30.73 -49.87 -29.09
CA GLY A 581 -30.18 -48.77 -29.87
C GLY A 581 -29.24 -47.93 -29.00
N ASN A 582 -29.52 -46.63 -28.92
CA ASN A 582 -28.77 -45.66 -28.12
C ASN A 582 -29.27 -45.58 -26.65
N THR A 583 -30.41 -46.20 -26.33
CA THR A 583 -30.96 -46.20 -24.96
C THR A 583 -30.25 -47.26 -24.13
N TYR A 584 -29.64 -46.84 -23.01
CA TYR A 584 -29.04 -47.70 -22.00
C TYR A 584 -29.86 -47.67 -20.72
N THR A 585 -30.03 -48.83 -20.08
CA THR A 585 -30.49 -48.94 -18.69
C THR A 585 -29.38 -49.55 -17.85
N VAL A 586 -28.91 -48.84 -16.82
CA VAL A 586 -27.85 -49.27 -15.89
C VAL A 586 -28.37 -49.27 -14.46
N ARG A 587 -27.87 -50.15 -13.60
CA ARG A 587 -28.28 -50.20 -12.19
C ARG A 587 -27.14 -50.34 -11.20
N SER A 588 -27.43 -49.98 -9.95
CA SER A 588 -26.54 -50.10 -8.79
C SER A 588 -25.97 -51.50 -8.59
N LYS A 589 -24.74 -51.56 -8.06
CA LYS A 589 -24.21 -52.76 -7.39
C LYS A 589 -24.71 -52.82 -5.95
N SER A 590 -24.62 -53.99 -5.32
CA SER A 590 -25.14 -54.20 -3.95
C SER A 590 -24.45 -53.35 -2.87
N TYR A 591 -23.29 -52.75 -3.14
CA TYR A 591 -22.55 -51.90 -2.20
C TYR A 591 -22.85 -50.40 -2.34
N ASN A 592 -23.37 -49.93 -3.48
CA ASN A 592 -23.72 -48.53 -3.74
C ASN A 592 -25.21 -48.33 -4.07
N ALA A 593 -26.05 -49.30 -3.70
CA ALA A 593 -27.50 -49.26 -3.92
C ALA A 593 -28.21 -48.21 -3.04
N ALA A 594 -27.67 -47.91 -1.86
CA ALA A 594 -28.23 -46.90 -0.96
C ALA A 594 -27.59 -45.53 -1.23
N VAL A 595 -28.41 -44.53 -1.56
CA VAL A 595 -28.01 -43.12 -1.79
C VAL A 595 -29.02 -42.23 -1.08
N PRO A 596 -28.62 -41.30 -0.20
CA PRO A 596 -29.56 -40.39 0.47
C PRO A 596 -30.13 -39.36 -0.51
N ALA A 597 -31.23 -38.70 -0.14
CA ALA A 597 -31.72 -37.52 -0.86
C ALA A 597 -30.64 -36.43 -0.89
N GLY A 598 -30.42 -35.80 -2.05
CA GLY A 598 -29.31 -34.88 -2.30
C GLY A 598 -27.94 -35.56 -2.49
N GLY A 599 -27.83 -36.88 -2.30
CA GLY A 599 -26.60 -37.63 -2.55
C GLY A 599 -26.44 -38.04 -4.02
N THR A 600 -25.19 -38.20 -4.45
CA THR A 600 -24.86 -38.50 -5.86
C THR A 600 -24.87 -39.99 -6.17
N ILE A 601 -25.50 -40.36 -7.29
CA ILE A 601 -25.31 -41.63 -7.99
C ILE A 601 -24.10 -41.44 -8.92
N SER A 602 -23.06 -42.27 -8.76
CA SER A 602 -21.85 -42.21 -9.59
C SER A 602 -21.51 -43.56 -10.22
N PHE A 603 -21.23 -43.58 -11.52
CA PHE A 603 -20.72 -44.75 -12.23
C PHE A 603 -19.91 -44.38 -13.48
N GLY A 604 -18.82 -45.09 -13.74
CA GLY A 604 -17.97 -44.83 -14.89
C GLY A 604 -17.99 -45.94 -15.94
N PHE A 605 -17.61 -45.59 -17.16
CA PHE A 605 -17.60 -46.50 -18.28
C PHE A 605 -16.58 -46.12 -19.37
N ASN A 606 -16.23 -47.11 -20.20
CA ASN A 606 -15.54 -46.88 -21.47
C ASN A 606 -16.53 -46.99 -22.63
N ALA A 607 -16.55 -46.01 -23.53
CA ALA A 607 -17.38 -45.99 -24.73
C ALA A 607 -16.57 -45.77 -26.01
N ALA A 608 -17.14 -46.09 -27.18
CA ALA A 608 -16.50 -45.90 -28.48
C ALA A 608 -16.93 -44.58 -29.16
N SER A 609 -15.95 -43.79 -29.63
CA SER A 609 -16.12 -42.50 -30.32
C SER A 609 -15.45 -42.50 -31.71
N GLY A 610 -15.73 -41.48 -32.51
CA GLY A 610 -15.10 -41.23 -33.82
C GLY A 610 -13.87 -40.31 -33.78
N GLY A 611 -13.47 -39.85 -32.58
CA GLY A 611 -12.39 -38.91 -32.31
C GLY A 611 -12.18 -38.73 -30.80
N PRO A 612 -11.15 -38.01 -30.36
CA PRO A 612 -10.95 -37.66 -28.96
C PRO A 612 -12.03 -36.67 -28.48
N LEU A 613 -12.43 -36.79 -27.22
CA LEU A 613 -13.43 -35.97 -26.51
C LEU A 613 -12.94 -35.65 -25.08
N ALA A 614 -11.62 -35.58 -24.85
CA ALA A 614 -11.06 -35.46 -23.50
C ALA A 614 -11.37 -34.07 -22.90
N GLY A 615 -11.86 -34.04 -21.67
CA GLY A 615 -12.30 -32.80 -21.01
C GLY A 615 -13.73 -32.38 -21.33
N GLU A 616 -14.44 -33.06 -22.26
CA GLU A 616 -15.85 -32.75 -22.53
C GLU A 616 -16.78 -33.28 -21.42
N THR A 617 -17.80 -32.49 -21.08
CA THR A 617 -18.97 -32.96 -20.32
C THR A 617 -20.15 -33.16 -21.28
N LEU A 618 -20.66 -34.39 -21.32
CA LEU A 618 -21.76 -34.80 -22.19
C LEU A 618 -23.06 -34.87 -21.39
N TYR A 619 -24.18 -34.49 -22.01
CA TYR A 619 -25.52 -34.46 -21.40
C TYR A 619 -26.47 -35.45 -22.11
N PRO A 620 -26.55 -36.72 -21.65
CA PRO A 620 -27.50 -37.70 -22.15
C PRO A 620 -28.96 -37.23 -22.14
N GLN A 621 -29.73 -37.64 -23.13
CA GLN A 621 -31.13 -37.25 -23.30
C GLN A 621 -32.07 -38.32 -22.73
N ASN A 622 -33.36 -38.01 -22.59
CA ASN A 622 -34.40 -38.96 -22.12
C ASN A 622 -34.07 -39.67 -20.78
N VAL A 623 -33.44 -38.94 -19.86
CA VAL A 623 -33.00 -39.46 -18.55
C VAL A 623 -34.19 -39.82 -17.66
N SER A 624 -34.15 -41.00 -17.06
CA SER A 624 -35.09 -41.43 -16.03
C SER A 624 -34.41 -42.24 -14.92
N LEU A 625 -34.83 -42.01 -13.68
CA LEU A 625 -34.33 -42.67 -12.48
C LEU A 625 -35.45 -43.53 -11.87
N ASN A 626 -35.19 -44.84 -11.73
CA ASN A 626 -36.16 -45.85 -11.28
C ASN A 626 -37.49 -45.83 -12.06
N GLY A 627 -37.45 -45.42 -13.34
CA GLY A 627 -38.61 -45.30 -14.22
C GLY A 627 -39.37 -43.97 -14.15
N SER A 628 -38.96 -43.03 -13.29
CA SER A 628 -39.46 -41.65 -13.27
C SER A 628 -38.57 -40.76 -14.14
N PRO A 629 -39.12 -39.92 -15.04
CA PRO A 629 -38.34 -38.92 -15.77
C PRO A 629 -37.60 -37.97 -14.82
N VAL A 630 -36.47 -37.45 -15.29
CA VAL A 630 -35.69 -36.40 -14.64
C VAL A 630 -35.82 -35.15 -15.54
N GLU A 631 -36.37 -34.05 -15.03
CA GLU A 631 -36.54 -32.82 -15.82
C GLU A 631 -35.21 -32.08 -15.98
N GLY A 632 -34.96 -31.51 -17.17
CA GLY A 632 -33.73 -30.78 -17.52
C GLY A 632 -33.12 -31.18 -18.88
N GLY A 633 -33.31 -32.43 -19.32
CA GLY A 633 -32.68 -32.96 -20.54
C GLY A 633 -33.41 -32.70 -21.86
N ASN A 634 -33.81 -31.47 -22.17
CA ASN A 634 -34.41 -31.08 -23.46
C ASN A 634 -33.87 -29.72 -23.95
N ASN A 635 -32.89 -29.73 -24.85
CA ASN A 635 -32.52 -28.55 -25.66
C ASN A 635 -33.53 -28.40 -26.83
N PRO A 636 -33.86 -27.19 -27.33
CA PRO A 636 -34.81 -27.05 -28.44
C PRO A 636 -34.36 -27.73 -29.74
N ASP A 637 -35.35 -28.30 -30.45
CA ASP A 637 -35.22 -29.11 -31.67
C ASP A 637 -34.60 -28.31 -32.86
N PRO A 638 -33.62 -28.86 -33.61
CA PRO A 638 -33.06 -28.21 -34.80
C PRO A 638 -33.90 -28.51 -36.06
N ASP A 639 -34.57 -27.48 -36.61
CA ASP A 639 -35.23 -27.54 -37.92
C ASP A 639 -34.25 -27.04 -39.03
N PRO A 640 -34.32 -27.55 -40.28
CA PRO A 640 -33.09 -27.77 -41.05
C PRO A 640 -32.85 -26.75 -42.17
N ASP A 641 -31.57 -26.62 -42.52
CA ASP A 641 -31.08 -25.82 -43.64
C ASP A 641 -31.61 -26.29 -45.02
N PRO A 642 -31.99 -25.37 -45.91
CA PRO A 642 -32.14 -25.63 -47.34
C PRO A 642 -31.24 -24.73 -48.24
N ASP A 643 -30.07 -25.28 -48.56
CA ASP A 643 -29.27 -25.10 -49.80
C ASP A 643 -28.33 -23.85 -49.87
N PRO A 644 -27.10 -23.99 -50.40
CA PRO A 644 -26.00 -23.05 -50.18
C PRO A 644 -25.92 -21.88 -51.18
N ASP A 645 -25.53 -20.69 -50.69
CA ASP A 645 -25.07 -19.57 -51.54
C ASP A 645 -23.56 -19.77 -51.90
N PRO A 646 -23.19 -19.94 -53.17
CA PRO A 646 -21.86 -20.41 -53.57
C PRO A 646 -20.81 -19.29 -53.67
N THR A 647 -20.71 -18.41 -52.67
CA THR A 647 -19.86 -17.19 -52.75
C THR A 647 -18.93 -16.91 -51.57
N LEU A 648 -18.72 -17.85 -50.64
CA LEU A 648 -17.65 -17.78 -49.62
C LEU A 648 -16.56 -18.86 -49.87
N PRO A 649 -15.27 -18.55 -49.68
CA PRO A 649 -14.19 -19.53 -49.84
C PRO A 649 -14.16 -20.54 -48.69
N ASP A 650 -13.70 -21.74 -49.03
CA ASP A 650 -13.51 -22.91 -48.15
C ASP A 650 -12.62 -22.55 -46.93
N PRO A 651 -13.00 -22.88 -45.68
CA PRO A 651 -12.07 -22.80 -44.55
C PRO A 651 -10.87 -23.72 -44.81
N THR A 652 -9.68 -23.23 -44.47
CA THR A 652 -8.42 -23.96 -44.67
C THR A 652 -8.40 -25.28 -43.89
N PRO A 653 -7.71 -26.32 -44.41
CA PRO A 653 -7.59 -27.58 -43.68
C PRO A 653 -6.85 -27.37 -42.36
N ASP A 654 -7.35 -28.06 -41.34
CA ASP A 654 -6.79 -28.22 -40.00
C ASP A 654 -5.27 -28.54 -40.09
N PRO A 655 -4.38 -27.79 -39.41
CA PRO A 655 -2.95 -28.05 -39.47
C PRO A 655 -2.59 -29.40 -38.81
N GLU A 656 -1.56 -30.06 -39.34
CA GLU A 656 -0.96 -31.22 -38.65
C GLU A 656 -0.37 -30.77 -37.30
N PRO A 657 -0.28 -31.66 -36.28
CA PRO A 657 0.33 -31.32 -35.00
C PRO A 657 1.75 -30.77 -35.21
N ALA A 658 2.01 -29.58 -34.66
CA ALA A 658 3.22 -28.82 -34.94
C ALA A 658 4.51 -29.62 -34.67
N GLU A 659 5.45 -29.61 -35.64
CA GLU A 659 6.80 -30.10 -35.40
C GLU A 659 7.56 -29.08 -34.53
N TYR A 660 8.20 -29.57 -33.46
CA TYR A 660 8.87 -28.75 -32.44
C TYR A 660 9.98 -27.86 -33.04
N GLY A 661 9.90 -26.55 -32.78
CA GLY A 661 10.97 -25.59 -33.06
C GLY A 661 11.09 -25.07 -34.50
N ASP A 662 10.15 -25.39 -35.40
CA ASP A 662 10.12 -24.83 -36.77
C ASP A 662 9.48 -23.42 -36.84
N GLY A 663 8.72 -23.03 -35.81
CA GLY A 663 8.05 -21.72 -35.65
C GLY A 663 6.97 -21.41 -36.70
N LYS A 664 6.06 -20.48 -36.38
CA LYS A 664 5.05 -19.97 -37.32
C LYS A 664 5.68 -18.98 -38.30
N GLN A 665 5.15 -18.91 -39.53
CA GLN A 665 5.57 -17.88 -40.48
C GLN A 665 5.16 -16.50 -39.97
N GLN A 666 6.11 -15.57 -39.86
CA GLN A 666 5.81 -14.18 -39.49
C GLN A 666 4.85 -13.54 -40.51
N THR A 667 3.74 -13.00 -40.03
CA THR A 667 2.74 -12.22 -40.79
C THR A 667 2.52 -10.81 -40.23
N GLY A 668 2.81 -10.57 -38.94
CA GLY A 668 2.83 -9.25 -38.31
C GLY A 668 4.13 -8.47 -38.58
N ASP A 669 4.17 -7.18 -38.21
CA ASP A 669 5.30 -6.29 -38.51
C ASP A 669 6.55 -6.58 -37.67
N TYR A 670 6.39 -7.17 -36.47
CA TYR A 670 7.49 -7.55 -35.58
C TYR A 670 7.66 -9.07 -35.45
N ASN A 671 8.89 -9.49 -35.09
CA ASN A 671 9.22 -10.89 -34.85
C ASN A 671 8.98 -11.26 -33.38
N TYR A 672 7.74 -11.59 -33.04
CA TYR A 672 7.33 -11.86 -31.65
C TYR A 672 8.10 -13.04 -31.03
N ALA A 673 8.43 -14.08 -31.80
CA ALA A 673 9.23 -15.21 -31.29
C ALA A 673 10.65 -14.82 -30.86
N GLU A 674 11.31 -13.89 -31.57
CA GLU A 674 12.61 -13.35 -31.15
C GLU A 674 12.47 -12.48 -29.89
N ALA A 675 11.38 -11.73 -29.76
CA ALA A 675 11.08 -10.98 -28.55
C ALA A 675 10.84 -11.91 -27.34
N MET A 676 10.09 -13.01 -27.51
CA MET A 676 9.86 -14.04 -26.49
C MET A 676 11.20 -14.65 -26.03
N GLN A 677 12.00 -15.17 -26.98
CA GLN A 677 13.32 -15.76 -26.70
C GLN A 677 14.23 -14.80 -25.91
N LYS A 678 14.22 -13.51 -26.27
CA LYS A 678 15.01 -12.49 -25.57
C LYS A 678 14.43 -12.18 -24.19
N SER A 679 13.12 -12.12 -24.02
CA SER A 679 12.50 -11.85 -22.72
C SER A 679 12.86 -12.93 -21.69
N LEU A 680 12.89 -14.22 -22.08
CA LEU A 680 13.37 -15.29 -21.21
C LEU A 680 14.85 -15.13 -20.83
N PHE A 681 15.68 -14.60 -21.73
CA PHE A 681 17.10 -14.32 -21.44
C PHE A 681 17.28 -13.19 -20.42
N PHE A 682 16.37 -12.20 -20.40
CA PHE A 682 16.36 -11.18 -19.34
C PHE A 682 16.16 -11.83 -17.97
N TYR A 683 15.15 -12.70 -17.80
CA TYR A 683 14.93 -13.39 -16.53
C TYR A 683 16.14 -14.22 -16.10
N ASP A 684 16.80 -14.94 -17.02
CA ASP A 684 18.07 -15.61 -16.69
C ASP A 684 19.13 -14.63 -16.17
N ALA A 685 19.28 -13.48 -16.81
CA ALA A 685 20.21 -12.46 -16.38
C ALA A 685 19.90 -11.89 -14.98
N GLN A 686 18.68 -12.08 -14.46
CA GLN A 686 18.26 -11.76 -13.09
C GLN A 686 18.52 -12.88 -12.05
N ARG A 687 18.83 -14.15 -12.43
CA ARG A 687 18.96 -15.26 -11.44
C ARG A 687 19.99 -14.95 -10.34
N SER A 688 19.64 -15.23 -9.09
CA SER A 688 20.51 -15.22 -7.91
C SER A 688 20.77 -16.67 -7.46
N GLY A 689 21.92 -16.97 -6.84
CA GLY A 689 22.24 -18.30 -6.33
C GLY A 689 23.45 -18.96 -7.02
N ASP A 690 23.49 -20.29 -6.96
CA ASP A 690 24.51 -21.18 -7.54
C ASP A 690 24.07 -21.57 -8.97
N LEU A 691 24.74 -21.05 -10.00
CA LEU A 691 24.22 -21.13 -11.38
C LEU A 691 24.67 -22.43 -12.10
N PRO A 692 23.89 -22.98 -13.05
CA PRO A 692 24.29 -24.17 -13.81
C PRO A 692 25.65 -24.05 -14.52
N GLU A 693 26.42 -25.15 -14.62
CA GLU A 693 27.76 -25.13 -15.28
C GLU A 693 27.71 -24.68 -16.75
N ASP A 694 26.58 -24.86 -17.44
CA ASP A 694 26.31 -24.50 -18.83
C ASP A 694 25.35 -23.30 -18.97
N PHE A 695 25.24 -22.45 -17.95
CA PHE A 695 24.36 -21.29 -17.92
C PHE A 695 24.54 -20.35 -19.12
N ARG A 696 23.44 -20.03 -19.83
CA ARG A 696 23.50 -19.33 -21.13
C ARG A 696 23.91 -17.85 -21.04
N VAL A 697 23.80 -17.22 -19.87
CA VAL A 697 24.22 -15.82 -19.67
C VAL A 697 25.70 -15.78 -19.28
N SER A 698 26.59 -15.84 -20.27
CA SER A 698 28.05 -16.00 -20.12
C SER A 698 28.79 -14.95 -19.27
N TRP A 699 28.12 -13.85 -18.92
CA TRP A 699 28.65 -12.75 -18.10
C TRP A 699 28.07 -12.71 -16.68
N ARG A 700 27.17 -13.65 -16.32
CA ARG A 700 26.71 -13.91 -14.95
C ARG A 700 27.49 -15.09 -14.36
N GLY A 701 27.57 -15.13 -13.04
CA GLY A 701 28.10 -16.25 -12.26
C GLY A 701 27.44 -16.33 -10.89
N ASP A 702 27.91 -17.27 -10.06
CA ASP A 702 27.35 -17.53 -8.75
C ASP A 702 27.38 -16.28 -7.87
N SER A 703 26.23 -15.93 -7.30
CA SER A 703 26.06 -14.74 -6.47
C SER A 703 25.08 -15.00 -5.34
N ALA A 704 25.31 -14.37 -4.18
CA ALA A 704 24.43 -14.51 -3.02
C ALA A 704 24.15 -15.96 -2.54
N VAL A 705 25.08 -16.90 -2.82
CA VAL A 705 25.00 -18.34 -2.44
C VAL A 705 24.95 -18.63 -0.92
N ASN A 706 24.94 -17.61 -0.08
CA ASN A 706 24.82 -17.72 1.39
C ASN A 706 23.60 -16.94 1.93
N ASP A 707 22.67 -16.53 1.07
CA ASP A 707 21.41 -15.90 1.48
C ASP A 707 20.65 -16.81 2.45
N GLY A 708 20.13 -16.25 3.55
CA GLY A 708 19.50 -16.99 4.65
C GLY A 708 20.45 -17.55 5.73
N SER A 709 21.78 -17.46 5.55
CA SER A 709 22.75 -17.95 6.53
C SER A 709 22.74 -17.20 7.88
N ASP A 710 22.18 -15.99 7.91
CA ASP A 710 21.92 -15.17 9.10
C ASP A 710 20.78 -15.73 9.98
N VAL A 711 19.77 -16.34 9.35
CA VAL A 711 18.64 -17.04 10.01
C VAL A 711 18.83 -18.56 10.10
N GLY A 712 19.89 -19.10 9.50
CA GLY A 712 20.23 -20.53 9.54
C GLY A 712 19.46 -21.38 8.52
N LEU A 713 18.99 -20.75 7.44
CA LEU A 713 18.29 -21.38 6.31
C LEU A 713 19.14 -21.30 5.04
N ASP A 714 18.73 -22.04 4.01
CA ASP A 714 19.18 -21.82 2.63
C ASP A 714 18.08 -21.06 1.89
N LEU A 715 18.32 -19.77 1.64
CA LEU A 715 17.46 -18.90 0.85
C LEU A 715 18.17 -18.49 -0.45
N SER A 716 19.09 -19.31 -0.96
CA SER A 716 19.69 -19.13 -2.28
C SER A 716 18.71 -19.49 -3.42
N GLY A 717 19.04 -19.10 -4.65
CA GLY A 717 18.11 -19.14 -5.79
C GLY A 717 17.29 -17.85 -5.92
N GLY A 718 16.19 -17.93 -6.68
CA GLY A 718 15.30 -16.80 -6.96
C GLY A 718 15.94 -15.77 -7.89
N PHE A 719 15.31 -14.61 -8.03
CA PHE A 719 15.71 -13.56 -8.96
C PHE A 719 15.96 -12.23 -8.24
N TYR A 720 16.94 -11.46 -8.74
CA TYR A 720 17.08 -10.04 -8.41
C TYR A 720 15.97 -9.24 -9.07
N ASP A 721 15.44 -8.29 -8.33
CA ASP A 721 14.20 -7.61 -8.66
C ASP A 721 14.31 -6.69 -9.89
N ALA A 722 15.27 -5.76 -9.88
CA ALA A 722 15.41 -4.75 -10.92
C ALA A 722 16.88 -4.60 -11.37
N GLY A 723 17.36 -3.36 -11.53
CA GLY A 723 18.78 -3.08 -11.72
C GLY A 723 19.66 -3.33 -10.49
N ASP A 724 19.08 -3.73 -9.36
CA ASP A 724 19.69 -3.95 -8.05
C ASP A 724 19.95 -5.43 -7.75
N HIS A 725 20.15 -5.80 -6.48
CA HIS A 725 20.28 -7.20 -6.07
C HIS A 725 19.43 -7.57 -4.85
N VAL A 726 18.45 -6.77 -4.46
CA VAL A 726 17.46 -7.22 -3.46
C VAL A 726 16.55 -8.26 -4.10
N LYS A 727 16.09 -9.21 -3.30
CA LYS A 727 15.11 -10.22 -3.69
C LYS A 727 13.79 -9.88 -3.00
N PHE A 728 12.94 -9.09 -3.64
CA PHE A 728 11.60 -8.77 -3.15
C PHE A 728 10.61 -9.85 -3.62
N ALA A 729 9.97 -10.56 -2.69
CA ALA A 729 9.11 -11.69 -3.07
C ALA A 729 7.79 -11.27 -3.71
N LEU A 730 7.23 -10.09 -3.38
CA LEU A 730 5.94 -9.62 -3.92
C LEU A 730 5.99 -9.38 -5.46
N PRO A 731 6.85 -8.48 -6.00
CA PRO A 731 6.98 -8.28 -7.45
C PRO A 731 7.53 -9.52 -8.16
N GLY A 732 8.42 -10.29 -7.51
CA GLY A 732 8.91 -11.55 -8.04
C GLY A 732 7.79 -12.58 -8.22
N ALA A 733 6.98 -12.83 -7.18
CA ALA A 733 5.85 -13.75 -7.25
C ALA A 733 4.83 -13.30 -8.32
N PHE A 734 4.42 -12.03 -8.33
CA PHE A 734 3.55 -11.45 -9.36
C PHE A 734 4.05 -11.73 -10.78
N SER A 735 5.34 -11.49 -11.03
CA SER A 735 5.94 -11.70 -12.34
C SER A 735 5.82 -13.16 -12.79
N PHE A 736 6.07 -14.10 -11.87
CA PHE A 736 6.00 -15.52 -12.15
C PHE A 736 4.57 -16.09 -12.14
N THR A 737 3.60 -15.42 -11.52
CA THR A 737 2.17 -15.72 -11.71
C THR A 737 1.76 -15.48 -13.17
N LEU A 738 2.20 -14.37 -13.80
CA LEU A 738 1.91 -14.08 -15.21
C LEU A 738 2.68 -14.98 -16.18
N LEU A 739 3.94 -15.34 -15.88
CA LEU A 739 4.68 -16.33 -16.67
C LEU A 739 4.04 -17.72 -16.56
N GLY A 740 3.63 -18.14 -15.37
CA GLY A 740 2.86 -19.38 -15.14
C GLY A 740 1.52 -19.39 -15.87
N TRP A 741 0.81 -18.25 -15.89
CA TRP A 741 -0.40 -18.07 -16.69
C TRP A 741 -0.13 -18.32 -18.18
N SER A 742 0.88 -17.66 -18.75
CA SER A 742 1.21 -17.83 -20.18
C SER A 742 1.71 -19.24 -20.51
N ALA A 743 2.45 -19.89 -19.60
CA ALA A 743 2.91 -21.26 -19.76
C ALA A 743 1.76 -22.30 -19.71
N ALA A 744 0.69 -21.99 -18.97
CA ALA A 744 -0.51 -22.82 -18.91
C ALA A 744 -1.43 -22.62 -20.12
N ASP A 745 -1.79 -21.37 -20.42
CA ASP A 745 -2.84 -21.05 -21.41
C ASP A 745 -2.28 -20.94 -22.85
N GLN A 746 -1.15 -20.26 -23.05
CA GLN A 746 -0.50 -20.11 -24.36
C GLN A 746 0.60 -21.17 -24.60
N ARG A 747 0.48 -22.33 -23.96
CA ARG A 747 1.50 -23.40 -24.00
C ARG A 747 1.94 -23.79 -25.41
N ASN A 748 1.02 -23.81 -26.38
CA ASN A 748 1.33 -24.14 -27.77
C ASN A 748 2.30 -23.12 -28.41
N SER A 749 2.15 -21.83 -28.13
CA SER A 749 3.08 -20.78 -28.60
C SER A 749 4.52 -21.03 -28.12
N TRP A 750 4.67 -21.48 -26.88
CA TRP A 750 5.97 -21.84 -26.29
C TRP A 750 6.56 -23.13 -26.87
N ILE A 751 5.72 -24.11 -27.23
CA ILE A 751 6.14 -25.35 -27.92
C ILE A 751 6.59 -25.06 -29.35
N GLU A 752 5.81 -24.29 -30.12
CA GLU A 752 6.08 -23.99 -31.53
C GLU A 752 7.35 -23.14 -31.71
N THR A 753 7.61 -22.21 -30.79
CA THR A 753 8.86 -21.44 -30.72
C THR A 753 10.05 -22.25 -30.21
N GLY A 754 9.82 -23.41 -29.59
CA GLY A 754 10.85 -24.21 -28.94
C GLY A 754 11.48 -23.49 -27.76
N GLN A 755 10.69 -22.75 -26.98
CA GLN A 755 11.10 -21.97 -25.81
C GLN A 755 10.36 -22.35 -24.52
N LEU A 756 9.53 -23.39 -24.56
CA LEU A 756 8.82 -23.91 -23.40
C LEU A 756 9.77 -24.42 -22.30
N ASP A 757 10.83 -25.15 -22.68
CA ASP A 757 11.74 -25.76 -21.70
C ASP A 757 12.46 -24.68 -20.87
N GLU A 758 12.95 -23.62 -21.51
CA GLU A 758 13.55 -22.49 -20.76
C GLU A 758 12.52 -21.56 -20.08
N LEU A 759 11.24 -21.54 -20.48
CA LEU A 759 10.20 -20.89 -19.68
C LEU A 759 9.89 -21.69 -18.40
N LEU A 760 9.80 -23.02 -18.50
CA LEU A 760 9.58 -23.88 -17.34
C LEU A 760 10.76 -23.83 -16.36
N ASP A 761 12.01 -23.93 -16.81
CA ASP A 761 13.20 -23.79 -15.94
C ASP A 761 13.25 -22.44 -15.19
N LEU A 762 12.76 -21.36 -15.80
CA LEU A 762 12.60 -20.07 -15.11
C LEU A 762 11.52 -20.12 -14.02
N ILE A 763 10.36 -20.71 -14.31
CA ILE A 763 9.25 -20.85 -13.35
C ILE A 763 9.65 -21.79 -12.20
N GLU A 764 10.32 -22.90 -12.50
CA GLU A 764 10.92 -23.80 -11.50
C GLU A 764 11.86 -23.03 -10.58
N TRP A 765 12.78 -22.23 -11.12
CA TRP A 765 13.76 -21.46 -10.34
C TRP A 765 13.13 -20.50 -9.32
N GLN A 766 12.01 -19.84 -9.67
CA GLN A 766 11.29 -18.99 -8.73
C GLN A 766 10.50 -19.84 -7.72
N ALA A 767 9.77 -20.85 -8.19
CA ALA A 767 8.95 -21.70 -7.34
C ALA A 767 9.79 -22.40 -6.26
N ASP A 768 10.96 -22.92 -6.63
CA ASP A 768 11.96 -23.48 -5.73
C ASP A 768 12.40 -22.50 -4.64
N TYR A 769 12.61 -21.23 -5.00
CA TYR A 769 12.97 -20.19 -4.05
C TYR A 769 11.79 -19.84 -3.11
N LEU A 770 10.56 -19.78 -3.62
CA LEU A 770 9.36 -19.55 -2.81
C LEU A 770 9.12 -20.70 -1.83
N MET A 771 9.33 -21.96 -2.27
CA MET A 771 9.24 -23.14 -1.39
C MET A 771 10.35 -23.16 -0.33
N ARG A 772 11.61 -22.87 -0.69
CA ARG A 772 12.70 -22.69 0.29
C ARG A 772 12.42 -21.57 1.30
N SER A 773 11.72 -20.52 0.85
CA SER A 773 11.31 -19.38 1.68
C SER A 773 10.09 -19.69 2.56
N HIS A 774 9.40 -20.81 2.36
CA HIS A 774 8.19 -21.21 3.08
C HIS A 774 8.49 -22.28 4.13
N ILE A 775 8.52 -21.87 5.40
CA ILE A 775 8.74 -22.76 6.53
C ILE A 775 7.40 -23.16 7.15
N GLN A 776 7.08 -24.45 7.13
CA GLN A 776 5.86 -25.02 7.72
C GLN A 776 6.10 -25.63 9.12
N ASP A 777 5.04 -25.70 9.93
CA ASP A 777 5.03 -26.48 11.17
C ASP A 777 4.73 -27.98 10.92
N SER A 778 4.73 -28.79 11.97
CA SER A 778 4.55 -30.24 11.87
C SER A 778 3.19 -30.72 11.34
N ASN A 779 2.23 -29.81 11.13
CA ASN A 779 0.92 -30.07 10.56
C ASN A 779 0.79 -29.61 9.10
N GLY A 780 1.85 -29.01 8.52
CA GLY A 780 1.82 -28.44 7.16
C GLY A 780 1.29 -27.01 7.09
N GLU A 781 1.12 -26.32 8.22
CA GLU A 781 0.68 -24.92 8.26
C GLU A 781 1.88 -23.97 8.26
N THR A 782 1.85 -22.89 7.46
CA THR A 782 2.92 -21.87 7.42
C THR A 782 3.25 -21.33 8.82
N LEU A 783 4.52 -21.44 9.21
CA LEU A 783 5.08 -20.88 10.44
C LEU A 783 5.73 -19.52 10.16
N GLU A 784 6.56 -19.47 9.11
CA GLU A 784 7.28 -18.30 8.62
C GLU A 784 7.33 -18.32 7.09
N PHE A 785 7.26 -17.15 6.45
CA PHE A 785 7.53 -17.00 5.02
C PHE A 785 8.50 -15.84 4.78
N TYR A 786 9.60 -16.09 4.08
CA TYR A 786 10.68 -15.11 3.89
C TYR A 786 10.43 -14.25 2.65
N GLY A 787 9.76 -13.11 2.88
CA GLY A 787 9.33 -12.19 1.81
C GLY A 787 10.43 -11.28 1.23
N GLN A 788 11.61 -11.21 1.84
CA GLN A 788 12.72 -10.40 1.31
C GLN A 788 14.10 -10.93 1.73
N VAL A 789 15.08 -10.90 0.82
CA VAL A 789 16.50 -11.08 1.15
C VAL A 789 17.37 -9.98 0.55
N GLY A 790 18.22 -9.37 1.38
CA GLY A 790 18.93 -8.13 1.08
C GLY A 790 18.25 -6.93 1.73
N ASN A 791 19.01 -5.90 2.07
CA ASN A 791 18.48 -4.62 2.56
C ASN A 791 18.64 -3.57 1.46
N GLY A 792 17.57 -2.87 1.09
CA GLY A 792 17.56 -1.96 -0.05
C GLY A 792 18.59 -0.84 0.07
N SER A 793 18.68 -0.18 1.22
CA SER A 793 19.66 0.91 1.41
C SER A 793 21.11 0.40 1.36
N MET A 794 21.40 -0.79 1.90
CA MET A 794 22.74 -1.38 1.82
C MET A 794 23.10 -1.81 0.40
N ASP A 795 22.19 -2.47 -0.32
CA ASP A 795 22.44 -2.90 -1.70
C ASP A 795 22.53 -1.71 -2.66
N HIS A 796 21.63 -0.74 -2.53
CA HIS A 796 21.57 0.40 -3.46
C HIS A 796 22.79 1.33 -3.33
N SER A 797 23.48 1.31 -2.18
CA SER A 797 24.78 1.98 -1.97
C SER A 797 25.94 1.37 -2.78
N TYR A 798 25.76 0.17 -3.35
CA TYR A 798 26.71 -0.55 -4.16
C TYR A 798 26.35 -0.47 -5.66
N TRP A 799 27.38 -0.31 -6.50
CA TRP A 799 27.24 -0.27 -7.96
C TRP A 799 28.31 -1.13 -8.66
N GLY A 800 28.08 -2.43 -8.67
CA GLY A 800 28.90 -3.42 -9.38
C GLY A 800 28.15 -4.76 -9.52
N PRO A 801 28.72 -5.76 -10.21
CA PRO A 801 28.07 -7.06 -10.42
C PRO A 801 27.73 -7.80 -9.11
N PRO A 802 26.65 -8.61 -9.08
CA PRO A 802 26.21 -9.33 -7.89
C PRO A 802 27.24 -10.33 -7.36
N GLU A 803 28.09 -10.88 -8.23
CA GLU A 803 29.21 -11.78 -7.90
C GLU A 803 30.31 -11.05 -7.08
N GLY A 804 30.27 -9.72 -7.03
CA GLY A 804 31.16 -8.86 -6.26
C GLY A 804 30.58 -8.32 -4.94
N MET A 805 29.35 -8.69 -4.58
CA MET A 805 28.70 -8.24 -3.34
C MET A 805 29.49 -8.63 -2.08
N ASN A 806 29.59 -7.69 -1.14
CA ASN A 806 30.29 -7.88 0.14
C ASN A 806 29.59 -7.23 1.35
N MET A 807 28.43 -6.61 1.14
CA MET A 807 27.54 -6.11 2.18
C MET A 807 26.79 -7.27 2.86
N ASN A 808 26.17 -6.98 4.01
CA ASN A 808 25.24 -7.92 4.63
C ASN A 808 23.95 -7.99 3.80
N ARG A 809 23.41 -9.20 3.63
CA ARG A 809 22.15 -9.47 2.94
C ARG A 809 21.17 -10.13 3.93
N PRO A 810 20.53 -9.36 4.83
CA PRO A 810 19.65 -9.92 5.85
C PRO A 810 18.39 -10.55 5.23
N ALA A 811 17.87 -11.60 5.86
CA ALA A 811 16.63 -12.25 5.50
C ALA A 811 15.45 -11.75 6.38
N TYR A 812 14.39 -11.26 5.74
CA TYR A 812 13.18 -10.77 6.41
C TYR A 812 11.98 -11.68 6.11
N LYS A 813 11.02 -11.70 7.04
CA LYS A 813 9.90 -12.65 7.01
C LYS A 813 8.59 -12.09 7.55
N VAL A 814 7.52 -12.73 7.14
CA VAL A 814 6.18 -12.65 7.75
C VAL A 814 5.92 -13.91 8.58
N SER A 815 5.02 -13.81 9.56
CA SER A 815 4.68 -14.88 10.51
C SER A 815 3.26 -14.68 11.07
N ARG A 816 2.72 -15.67 11.80
CA ARG A 816 1.37 -15.58 12.40
C ARG A 816 1.19 -14.41 13.39
N SER A 817 2.29 -13.87 13.93
CA SER A 817 2.32 -12.71 14.84
C SER A 817 2.72 -11.40 14.17
N GLN A 818 3.21 -11.45 12.93
CA GLN A 818 3.58 -10.30 12.09
C GLN A 818 3.23 -10.68 10.66
N PRO A 819 1.94 -10.62 10.29
CA PRO A 819 1.44 -11.12 9.01
C PRO A 819 1.95 -10.29 7.83
N GLY A 820 1.70 -10.82 6.64
CA GLY A 820 1.90 -10.14 5.36
C GLY A 820 1.07 -10.84 4.31
N THR A 821 -0.17 -10.40 4.17
CA THR A 821 -1.19 -11.05 3.34
C THR A 821 -0.83 -10.98 1.86
N GLU A 822 -0.40 -9.81 1.37
CA GLU A 822 -0.02 -9.52 -0.02
C GLU A 822 1.00 -10.55 -0.51
N VAL A 823 2.16 -10.56 0.17
CA VAL A 823 3.33 -11.33 -0.25
C VAL A 823 3.10 -12.84 -0.11
N ALA A 824 2.24 -13.27 0.81
CA ALA A 824 1.89 -14.68 0.99
C ALA A 824 0.82 -15.15 -0.02
N ALA A 825 -0.21 -14.35 -0.29
CA ALA A 825 -1.26 -14.67 -1.24
C ALA A 825 -0.77 -14.60 -2.69
N GLU A 826 0.07 -13.62 -3.06
CA GLU A 826 0.71 -13.58 -4.37
C GLU A 826 1.69 -14.75 -4.55
N SER A 827 2.46 -15.11 -3.52
CA SER A 827 3.33 -16.30 -3.58
C SER A 827 2.52 -17.60 -3.73
N ALA A 828 1.31 -17.66 -3.16
CA ALA A 828 0.40 -18.77 -3.40
C ALA A 828 -0.16 -18.78 -4.82
N ALA A 829 -0.54 -17.62 -5.37
CA ALA A 829 -0.97 -17.46 -6.77
C ALA A 829 0.13 -17.92 -7.75
N SER A 830 1.37 -17.50 -7.49
CA SER A 830 2.56 -17.86 -8.28
C SER A 830 2.81 -19.37 -8.30
N LEU A 831 2.77 -20.02 -7.14
CA LEU A 831 2.92 -21.48 -7.04
C LEU A 831 1.72 -22.25 -7.63
N ALA A 832 0.50 -21.73 -7.52
CA ALA A 832 -0.68 -22.32 -8.14
C ALA A 832 -0.63 -22.22 -9.68
N ALA A 833 -0.24 -21.07 -10.24
CA ALA A 833 -0.01 -20.88 -11.67
C ALA A 833 1.13 -21.77 -12.19
N ALA A 834 2.24 -21.87 -11.45
CA ALA A 834 3.32 -22.81 -11.74
C ALA A 834 2.82 -24.27 -11.75
N SER A 835 1.95 -24.66 -10.81
CA SER A 835 1.39 -26.02 -10.76
C SER A 835 0.52 -26.36 -11.99
N LEU A 836 -0.11 -25.36 -12.62
CA LEU A 836 -0.84 -25.53 -13.88
C LEU A 836 0.13 -25.71 -15.05
N ALA A 837 1.17 -24.88 -15.12
CA ALA A 837 2.22 -24.96 -16.14
C ALA A 837 2.96 -26.31 -16.13
N PHE A 838 3.29 -26.84 -14.95
CA PHE A 838 4.00 -28.11 -14.78
C PHE A 838 3.10 -29.36 -14.86
N ARG A 839 1.78 -29.23 -14.68
CA ARG A 839 0.85 -30.38 -14.66
C ARG A 839 1.01 -31.37 -15.82
N PRO A 840 1.27 -30.94 -17.08
CA PRO A 840 1.44 -31.86 -18.21
C PRO A 840 2.77 -32.64 -18.20
N ASP A 841 3.83 -32.09 -17.58
CA ASP A 841 5.21 -32.56 -17.70
C ASP A 841 5.71 -33.24 -16.41
N ASP A 842 5.53 -32.60 -15.26
CA ASP A 842 5.78 -33.17 -13.93
C ASP A 842 4.57 -32.93 -12.99
N PRO A 843 3.59 -33.85 -13.00
CA PRO A 843 2.44 -33.76 -12.12
C PRO A 843 2.77 -33.95 -10.64
N ALA A 844 3.95 -34.51 -10.29
CA ALA A 844 4.34 -34.72 -8.89
C ALA A 844 4.93 -33.45 -8.30
N TYR A 845 5.78 -32.74 -9.06
CA TYR A 845 6.21 -31.38 -8.69
C TYR A 845 5.00 -30.44 -8.63
N ALA A 846 4.08 -30.55 -9.59
CA ALA A 846 2.84 -29.76 -9.57
C ALA A 846 1.93 -30.07 -8.36
N ASP A 847 1.97 -31.27 -7.76
CA ASP A 847 1.29 -31.55 -6.49
C ASP A 847 2.02 -30.87 -5.31
N GLU A 848 3.36 -30.92 -5.25
CA GLU A 848 4.19 -30.26 -4.23
C GLU A 848 4.00 -28.74 -4.23
N LEU A 849 3.98 -28.12 -5.42
CA LEU A 849 3.67 -26.69 -5.61
C LEU A 849 2.29 -26.32 -5.03
N LEU A 850 1.27 -27.16 -5.26
CA LEU A 850 -0.08 -26.93 -4.71
C LEU A 850 -0.14 -27.08 -3.19
N GLU A 851 0.59 -28.03 -2.60
CA GLU A 851 0.65 -28.18 -1.13
C GLU A 851 1.24 -26.92 -0.47
N HIS A 852 2.30 -26.33 -1.06
CA HIS A 852 2.84 -25.05 -0.60
C HIS A 852 1.89 -23.87 -0.86
N ALA A 853 1.25 -23.80 -2.04
CA ALA A 853 0.29 -22.74 -2.40
C ALA A 853 -0.93 -22.71 -1.45
N ALA A 854 -1.58 -23.87 -1.24
CA ALA A 854 -2.76 -23.98 -0.38
C ALA A 854 -2.45 -23.63 1.09
N SER A 855 -1.21 -23.88 1.54
CA SER A 855 -0.76 -23.54 2.89
C SER A 855 -0.43 -22.03 3.02
N LEU A 856 0.22 -21.42 2.03
CA LEU A 856 0.46 -19.97 2.00
C LEU A 856 -0.83 -19.16 1.87
N TYR A 857 -1.74 -19.53 0.97
CA TYR A 857 -3.02 -18.81 0.81
C TYR A 857 -3.84 -18.84 2.10
N ARG A 858 -3.92 -20.01 2.73
CA ARG A 858 -4.60 -20.20 4.01
C ARG A 858 -3.90 -19.45 5.16
N PHE A 859 -2.59 -19.25 5.10
CA PHE A 859 -1.88 -18.39 6.04
C PHE A 859 -2.23 -16.91 5.83
N ALA A 860 -2.22 -16.43 4.58
CA ALA A 860 -2.59 -15.07 4.23
C ALA A 860 -4.02 -14.71 4.67
N ASP A 861 -4.97 -15.62 4.43
CA ASP A 861 -6.38 -15.44 4.76
C ASP A 861 -6.68 -15.50 6.26
N ASN A 862 -6.06 -16.43 7.01
CA ASN A 862 -6.27 -16.56 8.47
C ASN A 862 -5.50 -15.53 9.30
N TYR A 863 -4.40 -14.98 8.78
CA TYR A 863 -3.53 -14.04 9.48
C TYR A 863 -3.38 -12.78 8.63
N ARG A 864 -4.38 -11.90 8.69
CA ARG A 864 -4.46 -10.71 7.85
C ARG A 864 -3.65 -9.53 8.39
N GLY A 865 -2.97 -8.83 7.50
CA GLY A 865 -2.28 -7.58 7.78
C GLY A 865 -1.13 -7.32 6.80
N THR A 866 -0.83 -6.04 6.56
CA THR A 866 0.13 -5.65 5.51
C THR A 866 1.57 -6.05 5.81
N TYR A 867 2.24 -6.63 4.81
CA TYR A 867 3.58 -7.20 4.96
C TYR A 867 4.65 -6.16 5.29
N VAL A 868 4.46 -4.89 4.91
CA VAL A 868 5.42 -3.81 5.21
C VAL A 868 5.52 -3.47 6.71
N ASN A 869 4.60 -3.99 7.54
CA ASN A 869 4.73 -3.90 9.00
C ASN A 869 5.67 -4.97 9.58
N ALA A 870 5.74 -6.14 8.94
CA ALA A 870 6.71 -7.20 9.27
C ALA A 870 8.08 -6.96 8.59
N ILE A 871 8.07 -6.34 7.40
CA ILE A 871 9.25 -6.03 6.60
C ILE A 871 9.29 -4.52 6.26
N PRO A 872 9.63 -3.63 7.22
CA PRO A 872 9.60 -2.17 7.00
C PRO A 872 10.58 -1.65 5.96
N ASP A 873 11.61 -2.42 5.60
CA ASP A 873 12.57 -2.05 4.55
C ASP A 873 11.88 -1.95 3.18
N ALA A 874 10.93 -2.85 2.90
CA ALA A 874 10.19 -2.90 1.64
C ALA A 874 9.31 -1.65 1.39
N ARG A 875 8.92 -0.91 2.44
CA ARG A 875 8.08 0.29 2.35
C ARG A 875 8.65 1.39 1.45
N ASN A 876 9.98 1.43 1.24
CA ASN A 876 10.61 2.43 0.39
C ASN A 876 10.78 1.97 -1.08
N TYR A 877 10.30 0.78 -1.44
CA TYR A 877 10.53 0.13 -2.73
C TYR A 877 9.24 -0.49 -3.30
N TYR A 878 8.62 -1.38 -2.53
CA TYR A 878 7.44 -2.17 -2.87
C TYR A 878 6.39 -2.05 -1.77
N ASN A 879 5.98 -0.81 -1.45
CA ASN A 879 4.95 -0.57 -0.46
C ASN A 879 3.59 -1.11 -0.92
N SER A 880 2.78 -1.68 -0.01
CA SER A 880 1.37 -1.96 -0.29
C SER A 880 0.61 -0.62 -0.37
N HIS A 881 0.10 -0.29 -1.56
CA HIS A 881 -0.73 0.89 -1.79
C HIS A 881 -2.21 0.52 -2.03
N SER A 882 -2.50 -0.62 -2.67
CA SER A 882 -3.86 -1.16 -2.83
C SER A 882 -4.45 -1.74 -1.55
N GLY A 883 -3.60 -2.30 -0.69
CA GLY A 883 -3.99 -3.09 0.49
C GLY A 883 -3.49 -4.52 0.36
N TYR A 884 -4.32 -5.48 0.77
CA TYR A 884 -4.11 -6.92 0.52
C TYR A 884 -5.36 -7.65 0.02
N GLU A 885 -6.46 -6.91 -0.09
CA GLU A 885 -7.79 -7.40 -0.43
C GLU A 885 -7.82 -7.95 -1.85
N ASP A 886 -7.05 -7.36 -2.77
CA ASP A 886 -6.96 -7.82 -4.15
C ASP A 886 -6.12 -9.11 -4.29
N GLU A 887 -5.04 -9.32 -3.52
CA GLU A 887 -4.38 -10.64 -3.49
C GLU A 887 -5.23 -11.73 -2.86
N LEU A 888 -6.11 -11.42 -1.91
CA LEU A 888 -7.03 -12.41 -1.35
C LEU A 888 -8.01 -12.94 -2.41
N VAL A 889 -8.51 -12.09 -3.30
CA VAL A 889 -9.34 -12.49 -4.46
C VAL A 889 -8.48 -13.19 -5.52
N TRP A 890 -7.35 -12.62 -5.88
CA TRP A 890 -6.44 -13.15 -6.92
C TRP A 890 -5.90 -14.53 -6.57
N GLY A 891 -5.39 -14.72 -5.34
CA GLY A 891 -4.92 -16.00 -4.84
C GLY A 891 -6.05 -17.04 -4.77
N ALA A 892 -7.28 -16.64 -4.45
CA ALA A 892 -8.44 -17.53 -4.49
C ALA A 892 -8.73 -18.02 -5.91
N LEU A 893 -8.74 -17.11 -6.89
CA LEU A 893 -8.97 -17.46 -8.30
C LEU A 893 -7.88 -18.41 -8.83
N TRP A 894 -6.62 -18.21 -8.47
CA TRP A 894 -5.53 -19.11 -8.85
C TRP A 894 -5.62 -20.48 -8.18
N MET A 895 -5.97 -20.53 -6.89
CA MET A 895 -6.26 -21.79 -6.21
C MET A 895 -7.45 -22.52 -6.83
N TYR A 896 -8.52 -21.82 -7.21
CA TYR A 896 -9.65 -22.41 -7.94
C TYR A 896 -9.22 -22.97 -9.30
N ARG A 897 -8.53 -22.18 -10.14
CA ARG A 897 -8.06 -22.63 -11.46
C ARG A 897 -7.18 -23.89 -11.36
N ALA A 898 -6.34 -23.98 -10.34
CA ALA A 898 -5.38 -25.06 -10.18
C ALA A 898 -5.94 -26.32 -9.49
N THR A 899 -7.04 -26.21 -8.73
CA THR A 899 -7.63 -27.33 -7.98
C THR A 899 -9.01 -27.79 -8.47
N GLY A 900 -9.79 -26.88 -9.09
CA GLY A 900 -11.20 -27.07 -9.38
C GLY A 900 -12.12 -27.02 -8.14
N ASP A 901 -11.62 -26.70 -6.95
CA ASP A 901 -12.44 -26.62 -5.73
C ASP A 901 -13.21 -25.30 -5.68
N THR A 902 -14.53 -25.38 -5.85
CA THR A 902 -15.42 -24.20 -5.91
C THR A 902 -15.40 -23.38 -4.62
N ALA A 903 -14.99 -23.94 -3.48
CA ALA A 903 -14.86 -23.16 -2.24
C ALA A 903 -13.83 -22.02 -2.36
N TYR A 904 -12.88 -22.10 -3.30
CA TYR A 904 -12.01 -20.98 -3.65
C TYR A 904 -12.68 -19.98 -4.61
N LEU A 905 -13.56 -20.42 -5.51
CA LEU A 905 -14.33 -19.51 -6.36
C LEU A 905 -15.35 -18.72 -5.54
N ASP A 906 -16.15 -19.41 -4.70
CA ASP A 906 -17.11 -18.80 -3.78
C ASP A 906 -16.41 -17.69 -2.94
N LYS A 907 -15.23 -18.00 -2.40
CA LYS A 907 -14.39 -17.07 -1.65
C LYS A 907 -13.88 -15.88 -2.48
N ALA A 908 -13.53 -16.10 -3.75
CA ALA A 908 -13.12 -15.04 -4.66
C ALA A 908 -14.28 -14.08 -4.94
N GLU A 909 -15.50 -14.60 -5.15
CA GLU A 909 -16.70 -13.80 -5.39
C GLU A 909 -17.12 -13.02 -4.13
N ASP A 910 -17.09 -13.66 -2.96
CA ASP A 910 -17.35 -13.02 -1.65
C ASP A 910 -16.38 -11.85 -1.41
N TYR A 911 -15.06 -12.09 -1.48
CA TYR A 911 -14.06 -11.03 -1.25
C TYR A 911 -14.05 -9.97 -2.36
N PHE A 912 -14.42 -10.32 -3.60
CA PHE A 912 -14.62 -9.32 -4.65
C PHE A 912 -15.77 -8.38 -4.31
N ALA A 913 -16.91 -8.92 -3.88
CA ALA A 913 -18.08 -8.15 -3.49
C ALA A 913 -17.82 -7.28 -2.25
N ASP A 914 -17.14 -7.82 -1.24
CA ASP A 914 -16.81 -7.12 0.01
C ASP A 914 -15.81 -5.97 -0.20
N TYR A 915 -14.81 -6.13 -1.07
CA TYR A 915 -13.65 -5.21 -1.13
C TYR A 915 -13.45 -4.49 -2.46
N LEU A 916 -13.64 -5.15 -3.61
CA LEU A 916 -13.20 -4.62 -4.92
C LEU A 916 -14.35 -4.02 -5.74
N GLU A 917 -15.56 -4.55 -5.59
CA GLU A 917 -16.71 -4.23 -6.44
C GLU A 917 -17.07 -2.72 -6.42
N GLY A 918 -16.97 -2.06 -5.26
CA GLY A 918 -17.25 -0.63 -5.13
C GLY A 918 -16.36 0.27 -6.01
N GLY A 919 -15.08 -0.11 -6.18
CA GLY A 919 -14.14 0.59 -7.07
C GLY A 919 -14.55 0.50 -8.54
N PHE A 920 -15.04 -0.66 -8.97
CA PHE A 920 -15.60 -0.84 -10.32
C PHE A 920 -16.97 -0.19 -10.49
N GLN A 921 -17.78 -0.04 -9.45
CA GLN A 921 -19.06 0.67 -9.53
C GLN A 921 -18.86 2.18 -9.74
N GLY A 922 -17.88 2.81 -9.08
CA GLY A 922 -17.40 4.16 -9.40
C GLY A 922 -17.22 5.10 -8.22
N SER A 923 -16.76 4.59 -7.07
CA SER A 923 -16.29 5.42 -5.95
C SER A 923 -15.08 6.29 -6.35
N SER A 924 -14.79 7.31 -5.53
CA SER A 924 -13.96 8.46 -5.92
C SER A 924 -12.45 8.19 -6.08
N SER A 925 -11.97 7.00 -5.72
CA SER A 925 -10.54 6.64 -5.66
C SER A 925 -10.35 5.17 -6.08
N GLY A 926 -9.24 4.86 -6.78
CA GLY A 926 -8.77 3.47 -6.99
C GLY A 926 -9.65 2.53 -7.83
N GLY A 927 -10.58 3.03 -8.64
CA GLY A 927 -11.44 2.19 -9.50
C GLY A 927 -10.83 1.81 -10.85
N PHE A 928 -11.70 1.59 -11.85
CA PHE A 928 -11.41 1.22 -13.26
C PHE A 928 -10.42 2.11 -14.06
N ARG A 929 -9.68 3.03 -13.43
CA ARG A 929 -8.77 4.01 -14.04
C ARG A 929 -7.28 3.67 -13.91
N TRP A 930 -6.91 2.62 -13.17
CA TRP A 930 -5.52 2.14 -13.08
C TRP A 930 -5.34 0.83 -13.87
N THR A 931 -4.34 0.00 -13.59
CA THR A 931 -4.15 -1.31 -14.25
C THR A 931 -3.38 -2.31 -13.38
N MET A 932 -3.43 -3.59 -13.79
CA MET A 932 -2.79 -4.69 -13.10
C MET A 932 -1.27 -4.47 -13.00
N ASN A 933 -0.74 -4.61 -11.79
CA ASN A 933 0.68 -4.49 -11.51
C ASN A 933 1.04 -5.31 -10.25
N TRP A 934 2.28 -5.19 -9.78
CA TRP A 934 2.75 -5.95 -8.61
C TRP A 934 2.05 -5.58 -7.30
N ASP A 935 1.36 -4.44 -7.23
CA ASP A 935 0.56 -3.97 -6.09
C ASP A 935 -0.93 -4.30 -6.30
N ASP A 936 -1.59 -3.74 -7.31
CA ASP A 936 -3.04 -3.91 -7.54
C ASP A 936 -3.35 -4.96 -8.63
N LYS A 937 -4.11 -6.01 -8.28
CA LYS A 937 -4.54 -7.13 -9.14
C LYS A 937 -6.04 -7.08 -9.47
N SER A 938 -6.77 -6.06 -9.01
CA SER A 938 -8.23 -5.92 -9.18
C SER A 938 -8.70 -6.06 -10.63
N TYR A 939 -7.87 -5.66 -11.60
CA TYR A 939 -8.13 -5.77 -13.04
C TYR A 939 -7.94 -7.20 -13.57
N GLY A 940 -6.96 -7.93 -13.02
CA GLY A 940 -6.78 -9.35 -13.29
C GLY A 940 -7.91 -10.19 -12.70
N THR A 941 -8.42 -9.82 -11.52
CA THR A 941 -9.52 -10.55 -10.88
C THR A 941 -10.84 -10.40 -11.64
N VAL A 942 -11.22 -9.21 -12.12
CA VAL A 942 -12.42 -9.06 -12.98
C VAL A 942 -12.31 -9.81 -14.31
N VAL A 943 -11.13 -9.83 -14.93
CA VAL A 943 -10.91 -10.58 -16.19
C VAL A 943 -11.02 -12.09 -15.96
N LEU A 944 -10.42 -12.61 -14.88
CA LEU A 944 -10.53 -14.03 -14.53
C LEU A 944 -11.96 -14.41 -14.13
N LEU A 945 -12.64 -13.61 -13.29
CA LEU A 945 -14.02 -13.87 -12.90
C LEU A 945 -14.96 -13.87 -14.13
N ALA A 946 -14.83 -12.89 -15.03
CA ALA A 946 -15.61 -12.81 -16.27
C ALA A 946 -15.46 -14.07 -17.15
N ALA A 947 -14.24 -14.62 -17.25
CA ALA A 947 -13.95 -15.82 -18.02
C ALA A 947 -14.39 -17.12 -17.32
N LEU A 948 -14.21 -17.21 -16.00
CA LEU A 948 -14.45 -18.42 -15.22
C LEU A 948 -15.93 -18.63 -14.87
N THR A 949 -16.70 -17.56 -14.67
CA THR A 949 -18.14 -17.65 -14.32
C THR A 949 -19.07 -17.35 -15.50
N GLY A 950 -18.60 -16.55 -16.47
CA GLY A 950 -19.45 -16.03 -17.55
C GLY A 950 -20.50 -15.02 -17.08
N ASP A 951 -20.43 -14.51 -15.84
CA ASP A 951 -21.36 -13.50 -15.35
C ASP A 951 -21.09 -12.15 -16.03
N SER A 952 -22.15 -11.63 -16.66
CA SER A 952 -22.23 -10.29 -17.23
C SER A 952 -21.75 -9.17 -16.29
N LYS A 953 -21.87 -9.33 -14.96
CA LYS A 953 -21.40 -8.34 -13.98
C LYS A 953 -19.89 -8.11 -14.08
N TYR A 954 -19.10 -9.19 -14.09
CA TYR A 954 -17.64 -9.09 -14.19
C TYR A 954 -17.20 -8.70 -15.61
N GLN A 955 -17.94 -9.11 -16.64
CA GLN A 955 -17.74 -8.63 -18.02
C GLN A 955 -17.93 -7.11 -18.09
N GLU A 956 -19.03 -6.57 -17.55
CA GLU A 956 -19.28 -5.12 -17.50
C GLU A 956 -18.17 -4.37 -16.75
N TYR A 957 -17.59 -4.93 -15.68
CA TYR A 957 -16.48 -4.32 -14.94
C TYR A 957 -15.13 -4.39 -15.69
N ALA A 958 -14.80 -5.53 -16.29
CA ALA A 958 -13.63 -5.69 -17.14
C ALA A 958 -13.69 -4.76 -18.36
N GLU A 959 -14.84 -4.70 -19.03
CA GLU A 959 -15.08 -3.84 -20.20
C GLU A 959 -15.08 -2.36 -19.84
N LYS A 960 -15.61 -1.96 -18.67
CA LYS A 960 -15.53 -0.58 -18.16
C LYS A 960 -14.08 -0.10 -18.01
N TRP A 961 -13.20 -0.97 -17.53
CA TRP A 961 -11.77 -0.72 -17.40
C TRP A 961 -11.05 -0.75 -18.76
N LEU A 962 -11.25 -1.78 -19.57
CA LEU A 962 -10.68 -1.87 -20.92
C LEU A 962 -11.16 -0.75 -21.85
N ASP A 963 -12.37 -0.23 -21.66
CA ASP A 963 -12.89 0.96 -22.35
C ASP A 963 -12.19 2.23 -21.90
N TYR A 964 -11.97 2.44 -20.60
CA TYR A 964 -11.13 3.55 -20.13
C TYR A 964 -9.72 3.52 -20.76
N TRP A 965 -9.14 2.33 -20.95
CA TRP A 965 -7.85 2.15 -21.61
C TRP A 965 -7.88 2.25 -23.15
N SER A 966 -9.01 2.00 -23.81
CA SER A 966 -9.13 1.98 -25.29
C SER A 966 -9.84 3.22 -25.85
N VAL A 967 -11.17 3.32 -25.73
CA VAL A 967 -12.01 4.36 -26.37
C VAL A 967 -12.44 5.48 -25.43
N GLY A 968 -12.24 5.29 -24.13
CA GLY A 968 -12.76 6.08 -23.02
C GLY A 968 -14.12 5.58 -22.53
N TYR A 969 -14.32 5.60 -21.21
CA TYR A 969 -15.57 5.29 -20.53
C TYR A 969 -16.10 6.52 -19.79
N ASN A 970 -17.39 6.83 -19.92
CA ASN A 970 -18.04 8.03 -19.34
C ASN A 970 -17.29 9.36 -19.57
N GLY A 971 -16.64 9.52 -20.72
CA GLY A 971 -15.88 10.73 -21.08
C GLY A 971 -14.49 10.81 -20.46
N GLN A 972 -14.06 9.78 -19.72
CA GLN A 972 -12.71 9.63 -19.16
C GLN A 972 -11.95 8.56 -19.94
N ARG A 973 -10.66 8.77 -20.16
CA ARG A 973 -9.78 7.84 -20.88
C ARG A 973 -8.38 7.95 -20.28
N VAL A 974 -7.60 6.88 -20.30
CA VAL A 974 -6.17 6.94 -20.01
C VAL A 974 -5.49 7.95 -20.95
N GLN A 975 -4.43 8.61 -20.50
CA GLN A 975 -3.71 9.54 -21.36
C GLN A 975 -3.08 8.77 -22.53
N TYR A 976 -3.12 9.33 -23.73
CA TYR A 976 -2.40 8.79 -24.88
C TYR A 976 -1.38 9.79 -25.37
N SER A 977 -0.20 9.28 -25.72
CA SER A 977 0.77 10.02 -26.51
C SER A 977 0.28 10.18 -27.97
N PRO A 978 0.75 11.20 -28.72
CA PRO A 978 0.33 11.42 -30.11
C PRO A 978 0.62 10.25 -31.06
N GLY A 979 1.60 9.41 -30.73
CA GLY A 979 2.03 8.22 -31.44
C GLY A 979 1.44 6.90 -30.95
N GLY A 980 0.53 6.91 -29.97
CA GLY A 980 -0.32 5.74 -29.67
C GLY A 980 -0.02 4.98 -28.37
N GLN A 981 1.02 5.33 -27.61
CA GLN A 981 1.21 4.75 -26.26
C GLN A 981 0.11 5.24 -25.31
N ALA A 982 -0.61 4.30 -24.70
CA ALA A 982 -1.40 4.46 -23.49
C ALA A 982 -0.45 4.71 -22.32
N TYR A 983 -0.48 5.92 -21.79
CA TYR A 983 0.43 6.42 -20.77
C TYR A 983 -0.34 6.63 -19.47
N LEU A 984 0.04 5.88 -18.43
CA LEU A 984 -0.60 5.93 -17.11
C LEU A 984 0.18 6.80 -16.12
N ASP A 985 1.47 6.50 -15.96
CA ASP A 985 2.37 7.16 -15.03
C ASP A 985 3.82 7.19 -15.57
N GLN A 986 4.67 8.03 -14.97
CA GLN A 986 6.08 8.24 -15.36
C GLN A 986 7.00 7.05 -15.02
N TRP A 987 6.66 6.21 -14.04
CA TRP A 987 7.46 5.07 -13.61
C TRP A 987 7.00 3.79 -14.32
N GLY A 988 7.82 3.25 -15.22
CA GLY A 988 7.42 2.03 -15.95
C GLY A 988 6.18 2.25 -16.83
N SER A 989 6.13 3.36 -17.58
CA SER A 989 4.99 3.68 -18.45
C SER A 989 4.69 2.56 -19.46
N LEU A 990 5.74 1.88 -19.96
CA LEU A 990 5.60 0.72 -20.85
C LEU A 990 5.19 -0.57 -20.12
N ARG A 991 5.57 -0.75 -18.85
CA ARG A 991 5.12 -1.88 -18.01
C ARG A 991 3.60 -1.84 -17.83
N TYR A 992 3.05 -0.66 -17.53
CA TYR A 992 1.59 -0.52 -17.36
C TYR A 992 0.84 -0.78 -18.68
N SER A 993 1.32 -0.24 -19.81
CA SER A 993 0.69 -0.53 -21.11
C SER A 993 0.81 -2.00 -21.52
N ALA A 994 1.93 -2.67 -21.19
CA ALA A 994 2.13 -4.09 -21.48
C ALA A 994 1.27 -5.02 -20.61
N ASN A 995 1.09 -4.70 -19.32
CA ASN A 995 0.18 -5.44 -18.44
C ASN A 995 -1.28 -5.30 -18.88
N THR A 996 -1.72 -4.09 -19.24
CA THR A 996 -3.04 -3.89 -19.86
C THR A 996 -3.15 -4.64 -21.18
N ALA A 997 -2.11 -4.63 -22.02
CA ALA A 997 -2.12 -5.31 -23.31
C ALA A 997 -2.30 -6.82 -23.18
N PHE A 998 -1.60 -7.47 -22.25
CA PHE A 998 -1.78 -8.89 -21.96
C PHE A 998 -3.22 -9.23 -21.60
N LEU A 999 -3.80 -8.53 -20.61
CA LEU A 999 -5.17 -8.78 -20.17
C LEU A 999 -6.20 -8.43 -21.26
N ALA A 1000 -5.96 -7.41 -22.07
CA ALA A 1000 -6.84 -7.05 -23.19
C ALA A 1000 -6.86 -8.12 -24.29
N LEU A 1001 -5.69 -8.66 -24.67
CA LEU A 1001 -5.56 -9.77 -25.61
C LEU A 1001 -6.23 -11.05 -25.06
N TRP A 1002 -5.97 -11.38 -23.80
CA TRP A 1002 -6.52 -12.59 -23.17
C TRP A 1002 -8.04 -12.49 -22.99
N TYR A 1003 -8.58 -11.33 -22.58
CA TYR A 1003 -10.03 -11.10 -22.50
C TYR A 1003 -10.71 -11.16 -23.88
N ALA A 1004 -10.08 -10.59 -24.92
CA ALA A 1004 -10.58 -10.63 -26.30
C ALA A 1004 -10.71 -12.07 -26.83
N ASP A 1005 -9.75 -12.94 -26.49
CA ASP A 1005 -9.70 -14.34 -26.89
C ASP A 1005 -10.65 -15.23 -26.07
N GLN A 1006 -10.68 -15.05 -24.74
CA GLN A 1006 -11.35 -15.98 -23.82
C GLN A 1006 -12.79 -15.59 -23.47
N VAL A 1007 -13.13 -14.30 -23.52
CA VAL A 1007 -14.45 -13.78 -23.08
C VAL A 1007 -15.22 -13.16 -24.24
N GLY A 1008 -14.61 -12.19 -24.92
CA GLY A 1008 -15.19 -11.55 -26.09
C GLY A 1008 -14.58 -10.20 -26.42
N ASP A 1009 -14.58 -9.88 -27.72
CA ASP A 1009 -13.98 -8.67 -28.25
C ASP A 1009 -15.01 -7.75 -28.91
N HIS A 1010 -14.93 -6.46 -28.59
CA HIS A 1010 -15.90 -5.44 -29.01
C HIS A 1010 -15.59 -4.87 -30.40
N GLY A 1011 -15.48 -5.78 -31.36
CA GLY A 1011 -15.17 -5.50 -32.76
C GLY A 1011 -13.74 -5.04 -32.94
N SER A 1012 -12.79 -5.95 -32.65
CA SER A 1012 -11.32 -5.77 -32.60
C SER A 1012 -10.78 -4.84 -31.50
N ARG A 1013 -11.62 -4.14 -30.73
CA ARG A 1013 -11.20 -3.08 -29.80
C ARG A 1013 -10.13 -3.49 -28.80
N TYR A 1014 -10.28 -4.63 -28.13
CA TYR A 1014 -9.37 -5.04 -27.05
C TYR A 1014 -8.14 -5.75 -27.62
N PHE A 1015 -8.32 -6.44 -28.75
CA PHE A 1015 -7.21 -6.96 -29.54
C PHE A 1015 -6.30 -5.83 -30.06
N ASP A 1016 -6.87 -4.85 -30.76
CA ASP A 1016 -6.17 -3.68 -31.33
C ASP A 1016 -5.48 -2.84 -30.24
N LEU A 1017 -6.08 -2.74 -29.05
CA LEU A 1017 -5.43 -2.15 -27.88
C LEU A 1017 -4.16 -2.93 -27.53
N GLY A 1018 -4.26 -4.25 -27.33
CA GLY A 1018 -3.14 -5.07 -26.91
C GLY A 1018 -2.00 -5.14 -27.92
N GLU A 1019 -2.32 -5.35 -29.21
CA GLU A 1019 -1.36 -5.31 -30.30
C GLU A 1019 -0.59 -3.97 -30.33
N SER A 1020 -1.32 -2.85 -30.41
CA SER A 1020 -0.69 -1.52 -30.59
C SER A 1020 0.24 -1.13 -29.45
N GLN A 1021 -0.03 -1.56 -28.21
CA GLN A 1021 0.83 -1.24 -27.08
C GLN A 1021 2.12 -2.06 -27.05
N ILE A 1022 2.07 -3.33 -27.45
CA ILE A 1022 3.28 -4.15 -27.58
C ILE A 1022 4.10 -3.67 -28.78
N ASP A 1023 3.46 -3.40 -29.91
CA ASP A 1023 4.16 -2.91 -31.12
C ASP A 1023 4.82 -1.55 -30.90
N TYR A 1024 4.20 -0.64 -30.14
CA TYR A 1024 4.84 0.60 -29.71
C TYR A 1024 6.15 0.36 -28.92
N ALA A 1025 6.19 -0.65 -28.04
CA ALA A 1025 7.38 -1.03 -27.29
C ALA A 1025 8.45 -1.70 -28.17
N LEU A 1026 8.02 -2.50 -29.17
CA LEU A 1026 8.89 -3.19 -30.12
C LEU A 1026 9.49 -2.26 -31.18
N GLY A 1027 8.76 -1.24 -31.63
CA GLY A 1027 9.27 -0.24 -32.58
C GLY A 1027 8.28 0.76 -33.19
N ASP A 1028 6.96 0.54 -33.11
CA ASP A 1028 5.95 1.36 -33.80
C ASP A 1028 5.61 2.62 -33.01
N ASN A 1029 6.57 3.53 -33.00
CA ASN A 1029 6.45 4.82 -32.35
C ASN A 1029 7.08 5.91 -33.22
N PRO A 1030 6.79 7.20 -32.99
CA PRO A 1030 7.35 8.31 -33.77
C PRO A 1030 8.88 8.43 -33.77
N GLN A 1031 9.61 7.78 -32.86
CA GLN A 1031 11.08 7.67 -32.90
C GLN A 1031 11.58 6.51 -33.80
N GLY A 1032 10.68 5.60 -34.18
CA GLY A 1032 10.97 4.38 -34.93
C GLY A 1032 11.96 3.46 -34.19
N ARG A 1033 11.88 3.40 -32.86
CA ARG A 1033 12.88 2.71 -32.02
C ARG A 1033 12.25 1.68 -31.10
N SER A 1034 12.96 0.59 -30.83
CA SER A 1034 12.58 -0.31 -29.74
C SER A 1034 12.90 0.29 -28.38
N TYR A 1035 12.11 -0.09 -27.37
CA TYR A 1035 12.38 0.08 -25.94
C TYR A 1035 12.81 -1.23 -25.26
N VAL A 1036 13.05 -2.28 -26.05
CA VAL A 1036 13.47 -3.60 -25.57
C VAL A 1036 14.95 -3.79 -25.86
N VAL A 1037 15.75 -3.97 -24.80
CA VAL A 1037 17.22 -4.01 -24.88
C VAL A 1037 17.68 -5.12 -25.84
N GLY A 1038 18.48 -4.74 -26.83
CA GLY A 1038 19.02 -5.66 -27.84
C GLY A 1038 18.00 -6.23 -28.84
N PHE A 1039 16.79 -5.66 -28.95
CA PHE A 1039 15.78 -6.00 -29.96
C PHE A 1039 15.57 -4.85 -30.97
N GLY A 1040 15.09 -5.17 -32.17
CA GLY A 1040 14.58 -4.18 -33.12
C GLY A 1040 15.58 -3.10 -33.56
N ASN A 1041 15.06 -1.92 -33.89
CA ASN A 1041 15.84 -0.77 -34.33
C ASN A 1041 16.17 0.16 -33.16
N ASN A 1042 17.42 0.62 -33.05
CA ASN A 1042 17.87 1.60 -32.05
C ASN A 1042 17.39 1.31 -30.59
N PRO A 1043 17.55 0.08 -30.05
CA PRO A 1043 17.16 -0.25 -28.68
C PRO A 1043 17.98 0.54 -27.63
N PRO A 1044 17.56 0.55 -26.36
CA PRO A 1044 18.38 1.05 -25.26
C PRO A 1044 19.65 0.21 -25.13
N ILE A 1045 20.78 0.87 -24.84
CA ILE A 1045 22.08 0.23 -24.60
C ILE A 1045 22.63 0.51 -23.20
N ASN A 1046 22.00 1.41 -22.44
CA ASN A 1046 22.42 1.81 -21.09
C ASN A 1046 21.29 1.70 -20.05
N PRO A 1047 20.57 0.56 -19.93
CA PRO A 1047 19.60 0.39 -18.85
C PRO A 1047 20.27 0.53 -17.47
N HIS A 1048 19.49 1.02 -16.49
CA HIS A 1048 19.86 1.10 -15.07
C HIS A 1048 19.97 -0.32 -14.51
N HIS A 1049 21.14 -0.94 -14.69
CA HIS A 1049 21.35 -2.32 -14.24
C HIS A 1049 22.80 -2.58 -13.88
N ARG A 1050 23.06 -2.98 -12.63
CA ARG A 1050 24.40 -3.17 -12.05
C ARG A 1050 25.24 -4.24 -12.76
N ALA A 1051 24.71 -5.46 -12.90
CA ALA A 1051 25.42 -6.57 -13.57
C ALA A 1051 25.66 -6.32 -15.08
N ALA A 1052 24.64 -5.87 -15.82
CA ALA A 1052 24.78 -5.54 -17.24
C ALA A 1052 25.78 -4.38 -17.49
N HIS A 1053 25.80 -3.38 -16.61
CA HIS A 1053 26.78 -2.30 -16.64
C HIS A 1053 28.21 -2.82 -16.43
N GLY A 1054 28.41 -3.70 -15.44
CA GLY A 1054 29.70 -4.33 -15.19
C GLY A 1054 30.75 -3.38 -14.58
N SER A 1055 30.32 -2.41 -13.76
CA SER A 1055 31.23 -1.52 -13.02
C SER A 1055 32.17 -2.31 -12.11
N THR A 1056 33.47 -2.07 -12.26
CA THR A 1056 34.52 -2.61 -11.37
C THR A 1056 35.07 -1.54 -10.43
N THR A 1057 34.34 -0.43 -10.26
CA THR A 1057 34.82 0.79 -9.60
C THR A 1057 33.80 1.43 -8.66
N ASN A 1058 32.69 0.73 -8.36
CA ASN A 1058 31.56 1.24 -7.57
C ASN A 1058 31.03 2.60 -8.07
N ASN A 1059 30.86 2.74 -9.39
CA ASN A 1059 30.54 4.03 -10.02
C ASN A 1059 29.68 3.86 -11.27
N ILE A 1060 28.47 4.42 -11.25
CA ILE A 1060 27.49 4.31 -12.33
C ILE A 1060 27.95 4.93 -13.67
N GLY A 1061 28.84 5.92 -13.64
CA GLY A 1061 29.40 6.55 -14.84
C GLY A 1061 30.62 5.84 -15.45
N VAL A 1062 31.11 4.73 -14.85
CA VAL A 1062 32.37 4.08 -15.27
C VAL A 1062 32.22 2.55 -15.40
N PRO A 1063 32.29 1.98 -16.62
CA PRO A 1063 32.42 2.64 -17.93
C PRO A 1063 31.19 3.47 -18.33
N TYR A 1064 31.31 4.29 -19.39
CA TYR A 1064 30.17 5.08 -19.88
C TYR A 1064 29.05 4.20 -20.48
N ASN A 1065 29.39 3.23 -21.32
CA ASN A 1065 28.43 2.25 -21.85
C ASN A 1065 28.41 0.98 -20.99
N ASN A 1066 27.27 0.29 -20.95
CA ASN A 1066 27.19 -1.06 -20.37
C ASN A 1066 28.16 -2.02 -21.06
N ARG A 1067 28.75 -2.96 -20.29
CA ARG A 1067 29.68 -3.97 -20.82
C ARG A 1067 28.97 -5.14 -21.47
N ASN A 1068 27.79 -5.48 -20.96
CA ASN A 1068 27.00 -6.62 -21.38
C ASN A 1068 25.65 -6.14 -21.94
N ILE A 1069 25.09 -6.88 -22.89
CA ILE A 1069 23.75 -6.62 -23.42
C ILE A 1069 22.75 -7.44 -22.61
N LEU A 1070 21.83 -6.75 -21.92
CA LEU A 1070 20.75 -7.35 -21.16
C LEU A 1070 19.57 -7.65 -22.10
N TYR A 1071 19.74 -8.62 -23.00
CA TYR A 1071 18.75 -8.89 -24.05
C TYR A 1071 17.35 -9.10 -23.47
N GLY A 1072 16.35 -8.48 -24.09
CA GLY A 1072 14.92 -8.69 -23.78
C GLY A 1072 14.36 -7.80 -22.68
N ALA A 1073 15.19 -7.12 -21.89
CA ALA A 1073 14.70 -6.24 -20.84
C ALA A 1073 13.89 -5.08 -21.44
N LEU A 1074 12.65 -4.91 -21.00
CA LEU A 1074 11.81 -3.77 -21.31
C LEU A 1074 12.19 -2.63 -20.37
N VAL A 1075 12.66 -1.50 -20.92
CA VAL A 1075 12.91 -0.31 -20.08
C VAL A 1075 11.60 0.37 -19.71
N GLY A 1076 11.60 1.15 -18.62
CA GLY A 1076 10.41 1.86 -18.16
C GLY A 1076 9.76 2.76 -19.23
N GLY A 1077 10.55 3.31 -20.15
CA GLY A 1077 10.08 3.96 -21.37
C GLY A 1077 9.92 5.48 -21.25
N PRO A 1078 9.11 6.11 -22.12
CA PRO A 1078 8.86 7.55 -22.04
C PRO A 1078 8.23 7.93 -20.70
N GLY A 1079 8.91 8.75 -19.89
CA GLY A 1079 8.36 9.32 -18.65
C GLY A 1079 7.35 10.46 -18.85
N GLN A 1080 6.81 10.61 -20.06
CA GLN A 1080 5.74 11.53 -20.45
C GLN A 1080 5.03 10.98 -21.69
N ALA A 1081 3.74 11.32 -21.86
CA ALA A 1081 2.95 11.00 -23.06
C ALA A 1081 3.35 11.85 -24.30
N ASN A 1082 4.63 11.83 -24.68
CA ASN A 1082 5.23 12.69 -25.71
C ASN A 1082 6.04 11.91 -26.77
N ASP A 1083 5.72 10.63 -26.97
CA ASP A 1083 6.36 9.76 -27.97
C ASP A 1083 7.86 9.53 -27.75
N GLY A 1084 8.30 9.58 -26.49
CA GLY A 1084 9.72 9.51 -26.16
C GLY A 1084 10.54 10.67 -26.71
N ALA A 1085 9.93 11.81 -27.05
CA ALA A 1085 10.66 13.01 -27.47
C ALA A 1085 11.61 13.53 -26.38
N SER A 1086 11.33 13.22 -25.11
CA SER A 1086 12.22 13.46 -23.96
C SER A 1086 12.98 12.22 -23.47
N TYR A 1087 12.74 11.03 -24.03
CA TYR A 1087 13.41 9.80 -23.59
C TYR A 1087 14.90 9.83 -23.94
N GLN A 1088 15.75 9.62 -22.93
CA GLN A 1088 17.20 9.52 -23.08
C GLN A 1088 17.67 8.16 -22.57
N ASP A 1089 18.58 7.54 -23.32
CA ASP A 1089 19.22 6.28 -22.92
C ASP A 1089 20.40 6.57 -21.96
N ASP A 1090 20.05 7.09 -20.78
CA ASP A 1090 20.96 7.35 -19.66
C ASP A 1090 20.71 6.31 -18.55
N ARG A 1091 21.78 5.61 -18.16
CA ARG A 1091 21.76 4.65 -17.04
C ARG A 1091 21.44 5.29 -15.70
N SER A 1092 21.60 6.61 -15.58
CA SER A 1092 21.30 7.36 -14.36
C SER A 1092 19.80 7.68 -14.23
N ASP A 1093 19.02 7.51 -15.30
CA ASP A 1093 17.57 7.71 -15.31
C ASP A 1093 16.85 6.40 -14.94
N TYR A 1094 16.66 6.20 -13.65
CA TYR A 1094 15.95 5.07 -13.05
C TYR A 1094 14.40 5.23 -13.11
N ARG A 1095 13.87 6.19 -13.91
CA ARG A 1095 12.45 6.26 -14.30
C ARG A 1095 12.25 5.66 -15.68
N ALA A 1096 13.00 6.19 -16.65
CA ALA A 1096 12.86 5.84 -18.06
C ALA A 1096 13.67 4.60 -18.46
N ASN A 1097 14.80 4.36 -17.78
CA ASN A 1097 15.79 3.35 -18.14
C ASN A 1097 15.95 2.22 -17.10
N GLU A 1098 15.13 2.19 -16.05
CA GLU A 1098 14.98 1.03 -15.16
C GLU A 1098 14.43 -0.19 -15.91
N VAL A 1099 14.78 -1.38 -15.44
CA VAL A 1099 14.34 -2.69 -15.93
C VAL A 1099 14.03 -3.57 -14.72
N ALA A 1100 12.91 -4.29 -14.72
CA ALA A 1100 12.48 -5.09 -13.58
C ALA A 1100 11.73 -6.36 -13.99
N LEU A 1101 11.67 -7.34 -13.08
CA LEU A 1101 10.93 -8.59 -13.28
C LEU A 1101 9.47 -8.33 -13.70
N ASP A 1102 8.81 -7.36 -13.06
CA ASP A 1102 7.40 -7.03 -13.31
C ASP A 1102 7.20 -6.26 -14.61
N TYR A 1103 8.22 -5.52 -15.08
CA TYR A 1103 8.18 -4.81 -16.36
C TYR A 1103 8.09 -5.78 -17.53
N ASN A 1104 8.83 -6.89 -17.44
CA ASN A 1104 8.81 -7.93 -18.46
C ASN A 1104 7.63 -8.89 -18.32
N ALA A 1105 6.87 -8.90 -17.22
CA ALA A 1105 5.91 -9.96 -16.93
C ALA A 1105 4.71 -9.99 -17.90
N GLY A 1106 3.86 -8.95 -17.88
CA GLY A 1106 2.74 -8.84 -18.83
C GLY A 1106 3.22 -8.73 -20.28
N TYR A 1107 4.36 -8.06 -20.51
CA TYR A 1107 5.01 -8.02 -21.82
C TYR A 1107 5.29 -9.42 -22.38
N THR A 1108 5.90 -10.31 -21.60
CA THR A 1108 6.23 -11.68 -22.02
C THR A 1108 4.98 -12.50 -22.33
N ALA A 1109 3.94 -12.37 -21.49
CA ALA A 1109 2.68 -13.07 -21.69
C ALA A 1109 1.91 -12.57 -22.93
N ALA A 1110 1.90 -11.26 -23.18
CA ALA A 1110 1.29 -10.66 -24.37
C ALA A 1110 1.98 -11.10 -25.68
N LEU A 1111 3.30 -11.25 -25.69
CA LEU A 1111 4.04 -11.73 -26.86
C LEU A 1111 3.61 -13.14 -27.28
N ALA A 1112 3.25 -14.02 -26.34
CA ALA A 1112 2.83 -15.39 -26.64
C ALA A 1112 1.46 -15.43 -27.35
N LEU A 1113 0.55 -14.52 -26.99
CA LEU A 1113 -0.74 -14.31 -27.67
C LEU A 1113 -0.55 -13.71 -29.07
N LEU A 1114 0.30 -12.68 -29.21
CA LEU A 1114 0.58 -12.08 -30.52
C LEU A 1114 1.32 -13.05 -31.45
N TYR A 1115 2.25 -13.86 -30.93
CA TYR A 1115 2.88 -14.93 -31.70
C TYR A 1115 1.89 -16.00 -32.17
N GLU A 1116 0.84 -16.31 -31.39
CA GLU A 1116 -0.14 -17.33 -31.79
C GLU A 1116 -0.80 -16.99 -33.14
N ILE A 1117 -1.09 -15.71 -33.33
CA ILE A 1117 -1.77 -15.12 -34.50
C ILE A 1117 -0.77 -14.76 -35.61
N TYR A 1118 0.33 -14.11 -35.25
CA TYR A 1118 1.25 -13.49 -36.21
C TYR A 1118 2.55 -14.25 -36.45
N GLY A 1119 2.84 -15.26 -35.65
CA GLY A 1119 4.05 -16.05 -35.74
C GLY A 1119 5.34 -15.27 -35.52
N GLY A 1120 6.43 -15.85 -36.03
CA GLY A 1120 7.78 -15.37 -35.76
C GLY A 1120 8.77 -16.53 -35.78
N GLN A 1121 10.05 -16.20 -35.79
CA GLN A 1121 11.15 -17.17 -35.80
C GLN A 1121 12.19 -16.79 -34.74
N VAL A 1122 12.51 -17.72 -33.84
CA VAL A 1122 13.59 -17.55 -32.87
C VAL A 1122 14.95 -17.46 -33.56
N LEU A 1123 15.92 -16.82 -32.92
CA LEU A 1123 17.28 -16.72 -33.43
C LEU A 1123 18.03 -18.02 -33.15
N ALA A 1124 18.40 -18.75 -34.22
CA ALA A 1124 19.05 -20.06 -34.14
C ALA A 1124 20.48 -20.07 -33.54
N ASN A 1125 21.08 -18.90 -33.27
CA ASN A 1125 22.38 -18.76 -32.59
C ASN A 1125 22.29 -17.60 -31.60
N PHE A 1126 21.51 -17.78 -30.54
CA PHE A 1126 21.28 -16.80 -29.50
C PHE A 1126 21.53 -17.41 -28.11
N PRO A 1127 22.19 -16.69 -27.17
CA PRO A 1127 22.81 -15.37 -27.33
C PRO A 1127 23.96 -15.38 -28.36
N ALA A 1128 24.26 -14.22 -28.93
CA ALA A 1128 25.42 -14.06 -29.81
C ALA A 1128 26.71 -13.89 -28.97
N GLU A 1129 27.78 -14.60 -29.32
CA GLU A 1129 29.13 -14.48 -28.72
C GLU A 1129 29.79 -13.10 -28.92
#